data_AF-A0AAV8G2C7-F1
#
_entry.id   AF-A0AAV8G2C7-F1
#
_cell.length_a   1.000
_cell.length_b   1.000
_cell.length_c   1.000
_cell.angle_alpha   90.00
_cell.angle_beta   90.00
_cell.angle_gamma   90.00
#
_symmetry.space_group_name_H-M   'P 1'
#
loop_
_entity.id
_entity.type
_entity.pdbx_description
1 polymer ?
#
loop_
_entity_poly.entity_id
_entity_poly.type
_entity_poly.pdbx_seq_one_letter_code
_entity_poly.pdbx_strand_id
1 'polypeptide(L)'
;MYADDLLICGMAEVQEVKQLKETLDEFCSMSGQLIGADKSSIWFSKRTSPQMKAFCASYLQAYPGECNQIYLGVPIYPTKSCHYNYLVDKVDAKLSVWKARMLSSAAKVVLLKAVIQPMLLYSLGAGSIPDAVLQRINLKMRAFFWNTGSNNKMRLVPWEVITTPKCNGGLGLVDARVLNRAMTVKMLWRLAAKENEQALWVRVLSAKYLNRSTLWLTKTPTRCSKLWRTLLECRADLQPHIKWVIGDGHSCSLIGDPWHPFWMRFQQQSVEALKLTVAQAVHPQTGKWNTTVLISALGFHAALYLACAHPDPPITHTRQDRLIFTPASSGTFSFKAACRVLSSPANGAARSTIPWKAIWYTPSILPRIRMFLWRLQHDAVPVRATFTRRLRLPAPPCEICGLHLDDALHALFLCPIAQQCWLTSSLGLRVHALPENIPMLIKLLVDKLSQRDFMRFANHLWAFWKARCKQVYEGKHINGRQVNFLANSYTFLADLSIHFDQEFHRLGQQDCNRGRSIPEGGNICRMDGSYSDQGCSGWAYSLSLGDHLLQFGAFAGTASSPLHAEVNAMLVSLRAAMMVGWSSACFLSDCQLLVKVINGLLLPESLDWRVYSDLLDVIAIYKEKEGFTCYHVPRDLLLQEHHLANYARMHNISTVQHSYPSFPPI
;
A
#
# COMPACT_ATOMS: atom_id res chain seq x y z
N MET A 1 -5.76 -28.97 -15.43
CA MET A 1 -5.37 -29.99 -14.44
C MET A 1 -4.79 -29.27 -13.23
N TYR A 2 -5.23 -29.64 -12.03
CA TYR A 2 -4.64 -29.22 -10.77
C TYR A 2 -4.69 -30.42 -9.83
N ALA A 3 -3.54 -31.01 -9.50
CA ALA A 3 -3.48 -32.32 -8.88
C ALA A 3 -4.32 -33.35 -9.67
N ASP A 4 -5.33 -33.95 -9.03
CA ASP A 4 -6.29 -34.91 -9.59
C ASP A 4 -7.50 -34.24 -10.28
N ASP A 5 -7.76 -32.96 -10.02
CA ASP A 5 -8.86 -32.22 -10.65
C ASP A 5 -8.54 -31.88 -12.11
N LEU A 6 -9.26 -32.50 -13.04
CA LEU A 6 -9.13 -32.28 -14.48
C LEU A 6 -10.37 -31.58 -15.05
N LEU A 7 -10.13 -30.52 -15.85
CA LEU A 7 -11.16 -29.82 -16.62
C LEU A 7 -10.80 -29.89 -18.10
N ILE A 8 -11.69 -30.48 -18.88
CA ILE A 8 -11.53 -30.67 -20.33
C ILE A 8 -12.65 -29.92 -21.04
N CYS A 9 -12.30 -29.17 -22.07
CA CYS A 9 -13.22 -28.43 -22.91
C CYS A 9 -13.08 -28.94 -24.35
N GLY A 10 -14.20 -29.23 -25.00
CA GLY A 10 -14.25 -29.70 -26.39
C GLY A 10 -15.59 -29.39 -27.04
N MET A 11 -15.72 -29.68 -28.33
CA MET A 11 -17.00 -29.59 -29.02
C MET A 11 -17.87 -30.80 -28.69
N ALA A 12 -19.18 -30.60 -28.68
CA ALA A 12 -20.14 -31.68 -28.49
C ALA A 12 -20.33 -32.43 -29.82
N GLU A 13 -19.27 -33.09 -30.28
CA GLU A 13 -19.23 -33.91 -31.50
C GLU A 13 -18.91 -35.37 -31.16
N VAL A 14 -19.53 -36.31 -31.87
CA VAL A 14 -19.43 -37.75 -31.55
C VAL A 14 -17.99 -38.23 -31.62
N GLN A 15 -17.24 -37.79 -32.64
CA GLN A 15 -15.84 -38.17 -32.83
C GLN A 15 -14.95 -37.67 -31.68
N GLU A 16 -15.10 -36.40 -31.29
CA GLU A 16 -14.29 -35.79 -30.23
C GLU A 16 -14.55 -36.45 -28.86
N VAL A 17 -15.81 -36.79 -28.57
CA VAL A 17 -16.20 -37.50 -27.35
C VAL A 17 -15.63 -38.91 -27.30
N LYS A 18 -15.61 -39.62 -28.44
CA LYS A 18 -15.00 -40.95 -28.55
C LYS A 18 -13.50 -40.90 -28.32
N GLN A 19 -12.82 -40.01 -29.02
CA GLN A 19 -11.38 -39.80 -28.87
C GLN A 19 -11.01 -39.44 -27.42
N LEU A 20 -11.83 -38.61 -26.78
CA LEU A 20 -11.61 -38.25 -25.39
C LEU A 20 -11.69 -39.47 -24.46
N LYS A 21 -12.71 -40.33 -24.62
CA LYS A 21 -12.85 -41.54 -23.80
C LYS A 21 -11.68 -42.50 -24.01
N GLU A 22 -11.30 -42.73 -25.26
CA GLU A 22 -10.15 -43.58 -25.61
C GLU A 22 -8.87 -43.08 -24.97
N THR A 23 -8.61 -41.77 -25.04
CA THR A 23 -7.44 -41.13 -24.43
C THR A 23 -7.46 -41.28 -22.90
N LEU A 24 -8.63 -41.13 -22.27
CA LEU A 24 -8.79 -41.30 -20.83
C LEU A 24 -8.59 -42.76 -20.41
N ASP A 25 -9.10 -43.72 -21.19
CA ASP A 25 -8.95 -45.15 -20.92
C ASP A 25 -7.51 -45.62 -21.09
N GLU A 26 -6.83 -45.15 -22.15
CA GLU A 26 -5.41 -45.38 -22.36
C GLU A 26 -4.59 -44.84 -21.18
N PHE A 27 -4.85 -43.60 -20.76
CA PHE A 27 -4.21 -43.03 -19.57
C PHE A 27 -4.48 -43.86 -18.30
N CYS A 28 -5.71 -44.30 -18.07
CA CYS A 28 -6.06 -45.15 -16.92
C CYS A 28 -5.32 -46.49 -16.97
N SER A 29 -5.22 -47.10 -18.15
CA SER A 29 -4.53 -48.38 -18.35
C SER A 29 -3.02 -48.27 -18.07
N MET A 30 -2.39 -47.17 -18.49
CA MET A 30 -0.96 -46.94 -18.31
C MET A 30 -0.60 -46.50 -16.89
N SER A 31 -1.45 -45.68 -16.26
CA SER A 31 -1.20 -45.13 -14.93
C SER A 31 -1.68 -46.02 -13.78
N GLY A 32 -2.58 -46.96 -14.04
CA GLY A 32 -3.30 -47.73 -13.03
C GLY A 32 -4.31 -46.91 -12.21
N GLN A 33 -4.58 -45.66 -12.61
CA GLN A 33 -5.57 -44.79 -11.96
C GLN A 33 -6.97 -45.00 -12.54
N LEU A 34 -7.99 -44.67 -11.74
CA LEU A 34 -9.40 -44.76 -12.13
C LEU A 34 -10.08 -43.40 -12.01
N ILE A 35 -11.01 -43.13 -12.93
CA ILE A 35 -11.84 -41.92 -12.90
C ILE A 35 -12.98 -42.13 -11.92
N GLY A 36 -13.11 -41.24 -10.94
CA GLY A 36 -14.25 -41.23 -10.02
C GLY A 36 -15.52 -40.79 -10.73
N ALA A 37 -16.36 -41.74 -11.16
CA ALA A 37 -17.62 -41.46 -11.87
C ALA A 37 -18.60 -40.62 -11.02
N ASP A 38 -18.54 -40.77 -9.70
CA ASP A 38 -19.33 -40.03 -8.72
C ASP A 38 -18.93 -38.55 -8.60
N LYS A 39 -17.69 -38.21 -8.96
CA LYS A 39 -17.14 -36.85 -8.95
C LYS A 39 -17.07 -36.21 -10.33
N SER A 40 -17.24 -37.02 -11.38
CA SER A 40 -17.09 -36.63 -12.78
C SER A 40 -18.39 -36.12 -13.38
N SER A 41 -18.41 -34.82 -13.67
CA SER A 41 -19.57 -34.15 -14.28
C SER A 41 -19.32 -33.74 -15.72
N ILE A 42 -20.38 -33.70 -16.53
CA ILE A 42 -20.34 -33.11 -17.86
C ILE A 42 -21.30 -31.94 -18.03
N TRP A 43 -20.85 -30.93 -18.78
CA TRP A 43 -21.52 -29.66 -18.95
C TRP A 43 -21.69 -29.33 -20.42
N PHE A 44 -22.88 -28.82 -20.77
CA PHE A 44 -23.23 -28.57 -22.16
C PHE A 44 -23.60 -27.13 -22.42
N SER A 45 -23.27 -26.65 -23.61
CA SER A 45 -23.75 -25.37 -24.11
C SER A 45 -25.28 -25.38 -24.25
N LYS A 46 -25.90 -24.20 -24.24
CA LYS A 46 -27.35 -24.06 -24.47
C LYS A 46 -27.81 -24.59 -25.83
N ARG A 47 -26.90 -24.70 -26.81
CA ARG A 47 -27.21 -25.09 -28.19
C ARG A 47 -27.07 -26.60 -28.44
N THR A 48 -26.56 -27.36 -27.48
CA THR A 48 -26.37 -28.80 -27.62
C THR A 48 -27.73 -29.52 -27.58
N SER A 49 -27.99 -30.39 -28.55
CA SER A 49 -29.26 -31.14 -28.63
C SER A 49 -29.42 -32.12 -27.46
N PRO A 50 -30.66 -32.41 -26.99
CA PRO A 50 -30.90 -33.36 -25.91
C PRO A 50 -30.32 -34.75 -26.19
N GLN A 51 -30.40 -35.21 -27.44
CA GLN A 51 -29.85 -36.49 -27.89
C GLN A 51 -28.33 -36.53 -27.71
N MET A 52 -27.63 -35.45 -28.09
CA MET A 52 -26.18 -35.38 -27.93
C MET A 52 -25.76 -35.34 -26.46
N LYS A 53 -26.52 -34.65 -25.61
CA LYS A 53 -26.27 -34.64 -24.16
C LYS A 53 -26.38 -36.04 -23.55
N ALA A 54 -27.42 -36.78 -23.92
CA ALA A 54 -27.63 -38.15 -23.47
C ALA A 54 -26.50 -39.08 -23.94
N PHE A 55 -26.10 -38.98 -25.22
CA PHE A 55 -24.96 -39.72 -25.77
C PHE A 55 -23.69 -39.45 -24.95
N CYS A 56 -23.30 -38.19 -24.80
CA CYS A 56 -22.09 -37.80 -24.06
C CYS A 56 -22.10 -38.28 -22.60
N ALA A 57 -23.22 -38.12 -21.89
CA ALA A 57 -23.34 -38.55 -20.49
C ALA A 57 -23.20 -40.09 -20.37
N SER A 58 -23.84 -40.85 -21.26
CA SER A 58 -23.76 -42.31 -21.27
C SER A 58 -22.36 -42.82 -21.65
N TYR A 59 -21.72 -42.22 -22.67
CA TYR A 59 -20.46 -42.70 -23.21
C TYR A 59 -19.27 -42.39 -22.28
N LEU A 60 -19.28 -41.20 -21.66
CA LEU A 60 -18.23 -40.78 -20.72
C LEU A 60 -18.51 -41.24 -19.28
N GLN A 61 -19.65 -41.88 -19.02
CA GLN A 61 -20.09 -42.30 -17.68
C GLN A 61 -20.06 -41.15 -16.66
N ALA A 62 -20.41 -39.95 -17.11
CA ALA A 62 -20.37 -38.72 -16.32
C ALA A 62 -21.80 -38.20 -16.09
N TYR A 63 -22.08 -37.70 -14.89
CA TYR A 63 -23.39 -37.16 -14.60
C TYR A 63 -23.57 -35.77 -15.25
N PRO A 64 -24.76 -35.42 -15.77
CA PRO A 64 -25.04 -34.08 -16.25
C PRO A 64 -24.93 -33.07 -15.08
N GLY A 65 -23.98 -32.15 -15.14
CA GLY A 65 -23.83 -31.08 -14.15
C GLY A 65 -24.72 -29.87 -14.42
N GLU A 66 -24.96 -29.05 -13.39
CA GLU A 66 -25.76 -27.82 -13.49
C GLU A 66 -24.99 -26.64 -14.12
N CYS A 67 -25.32 -25.37 -13.84
CA CYS A 67 -24.55 -24.21 -14.33
C CYS A 67 -23.65 -23.58 -13.22
N ASN A 68 -23.59 -24.19 -12.03
CA ASN A 68 -22.94 -23.67 -10.81
C ASN A 68 -21.78 -24.49 -10.22
N GLN A 69 -21.31 -25.59 -10.85
CA GLN A 69 -20.25 -26.43 -10.31
C GLN A 69 -18.97 -25.67 -10.04
N ILE A 70 -18.41 -26.05 -8.91
CA ILE A 70 -17.27 -25.44 -8.27
C ILE A 70 -16.04 -26.23 -8.70
N TYR A 71 -15.07 -25.54 -9.28
CA TYR A 71 -13.75 -26.07 -9.57
C TYR A 71 -12.74 -25.23 -8.80
N LEU A 72 -11.89 -25.90 -8.01
CA LEU A 72 -10.95 -25.23 -7.10
C LEU A 72 -11.63 -24.16 -6.23
N GLY A 73 -12.83 -24.44 -5.71
CA GLY A 73 -13.53 -23.51 -4.81
C GLY A 73 -14.16 -22.28 -5.49
N VAL A 74 -14.22 -22.19 -6.82
CA VAL A 74 -14.90 -21.12 -7.56
C VAL A 74 -15.82 -21.69 -8.65
N PRO A 75 -17.00 -21.09 -8.93
CA PRO A 75 -17.85 -21.52 -10.02
C PRO A 75 -17.17 -21.27 -11.37
N ILE A 76 -17.17 -22.27 -12.26
CA ILE A 76 -16.54 -22.15 -13.59
C ILE A 76 -17.30 -21.16 -14.48
N TYR A 77 -18.64 -21.17 -14.43
CA TYR A 77 -19.48 -20.35 -15.32
C TYR A 77 -20.63 -19.64 -14.56
N PRO A 78 -20.32 -18.65 -13.71
CA PRO A 78 -21.33 -17.96 -12.92
C PRO A 78 -22.14 -16.98 -13.79
N THR A 79 -23.37 -17.37 -14.14
CA THR A 79 -24.29 -16.52 -14.91
C THR A 79 -25.22 -15.68 -14.04
N LYS A 80 -25.59 -16.20 -12.86
CA LYS A 80 -26.56 -15.58 -11.94
C LYS A 80 -25.91 -15.26 -10.60
N SER A 81 -26.45 -14.25 -9.90
CA SER A 81 -26.00 -13.88 -8.56
C SER A 81 -26.11 -15.03 -7.55
N CYS A 82 -27.08 -15.93 -7.70
CA CYS A 82 -27.25 -17.09 -6.83
C CYS A 82 -26.08 -18.09 -6.92
N HIS A 83 -25.31 -18.12 -8.01
CA HIS A 83 -24.14 -19.00 -8.13
C HIS A 83 -23.01 -18.60 -7.17
N TYR A 84 -23.08 -17.41 -6.55
CA TYR A 84 -22.13 -16.96 -5.53
C TYR A 84 -22.64 -17.14 -4.09
N ASN A 85 -23.79 -17.80 -3.88
CA ASN A 85 -24.32 -18.04 -2.54
C ASN A 85 -23.32 -18.87 -1.70
N TYR A 86 -22.61 -19.82 -2.31
CA TYR A 86 -21.57 -20.60 -1.62
C TYR A 86 -20.55 -19.71 -0.89
N LEU A 87 -20.19 -18.55 -1.46
CA LEU A 87 -19.24 -17.62 -0.86
C LEU A 87 -19.87 -16.88 0.32
N VAL A 88 -21.13 -16.48 0.19
CA VAL A 88 -21.91 -15.86 1.27
C VAL A 88 -22.04 -16.83 2.44
N ASP A 89 -22.35 -18.09 2.16
CA ASP A 89 -22.54 -19.16 3.14
C ASP A 89 -21.21 -19.50 3.83
N LYS A 90 -20.10 -19.54 3.09
CA LYS A 90 -18.75 -19.75 3.64
C LYS A 90 -18.33 -18.63 4.58
N VAL A 91 -18.63 -17.38 4.22
CA VAL A 91 -18.42 -16.22 5.10
C VAL A 91 -19.30 -16.36 6.34
N ASP A 92 -20.58 -16.69 6.18
CA ASP A 92 -21.51 -16.81 7.29
C ASP A 92 -21.13 -17.91 8.28
N ALA A 93 -20.70 -19.06 7.77
CA ALA A 93 -20.20 -20.18 8.57
C ALA A 93 -19.02 -19.75 9.44
N LYS A 94 -18.04 -19.02 8.87
CA LYS A 94 -16.90 -18.50 9.64
C LYS A 94 -17.33 -17.47 10.69
N LEU A 95 -18.21 -16.54 10.33
CA LEU A 95 -18.70 -15.52 11.25
C LEU A 95 -19.52 -16.11 12.40
N SER A 96 -20.23 -17.21 12.15
CA SER A 96 -21.07 -17.90 13.14
C SER A 96 -20.24 -18.70 14.16
N VAL A 97 -19.12 -19.30 13.73
CA VAL A 97 -18.19 -20.02 14.61
C VAL A 97 -17.57 -19.07 15.64
N TRP A 98 -17.23 -17.85 15.23
CA TRP A 98 -16.66 -16.87 16.13
C TRP A 98 -17.74 -16.32 17.06
N LYS A 99 -17.65 -16.65 18.35
CA LYS A 99 -18.48 -16.07 19.42
C LYS A 99 -18.25 -14.56 19.52
N ALA A 100 -18.89 -13.78 18.64
CA ALA A 100 -18.64 -12.35 18.47
C ALA A 100 -18.79 -11.56 19.77
N ARG A 101 -19.65 -12.04 20.70
CA ARG A 101 -19.83 -11.47 22.04
C ARG A 101 -18.59 -11.54 22.94
N MET A 102 -17.73 -12.55 22.75
CA MET A 102 -16.51 -12.76 23.54
C MET A 102 -15.31 -12.00 22.97
N LEU A 103 -15.48 -11.34 21.82
CA LEU A 103 -14.38 -10.69 21.11
C LEU A 103 -14.43 -9.17 21.29
N SER A 104 -13.27 -8.59 21.57
CA SER A 104 -13.11 -7.13 21.51
C SER A 104 -13.30 -6.62 20.08
N SER A 105 -13.68 -5.35 19.92
CA SER A 105 -13.79 -4.75 18.58
C SER A 105 -12.47 -4.81 17.81
N ALA A 106 -11.32 -4.70 18.49
CA ALA A 106 -10.00 -4.86 17.87
C ALA A 106 -9.80 -6.28 17.32
N ALA A 107 -10.14 -7.31 18.11
CA ALA A 107 -10.04 -8.71 17.67
C ALA A 107 -10.96 -9.01 16.48
N LYS A 108 -12.17 -8.46 16.46
CA LYS A 108 -13.09 -8.61 15.31
C LYS A 108 -12.52 -8.04 14.02
N VAL A 109 -11.87 -6.86 14.07
CA VAL A 109 -11.20 -6.29 12.90
C VAL A 109 -10.09 -7.22 12.40
N VAL A 110 -9.29 -7.77 13.32
CA VAL A 110 -8.22 -8.71 12.97
C VAL A 110 -8.78 -9.94 12.26
N LEU A 111 -9.84 -10.56 12.78
CA LEU A 111 -10.47 -11.74 12.16
C LEU A 111 -11.05 -11.42 10.77
N LEU A 112 -11.79 -10.32 10.64
CA LEU A 112 -12.33 -9.90 9.35
C LEU A 112 -11.21 -9.66 8.33
N LYS A 113 -10.12 -9.03 8.75
CA LYS A 113 -8.99 -8.70 7.88
C LYS A 113 -8.12 -9.89 7.52
N ALA A 114 -7.82 -10.76 8.48
CA ALA A 114 -6.87 -11.87 8.31
C ALA A 114 -7.51 -13.12 7.72
N VAL A 115 -8.84 -13.27 7.83
CA VAL A 115 -9.54 -14.49 7.38
C VAL A 115 -10.57 -14.17 6.29
N ILE A 116 -11.49 -13.25 6.55
CA ILE A 116 -12.59 -13.00 5.61
C ILE A 116 -12.08 -12.32 4.34
N GLN A 117 -11.26 -11.27 4.45
CA GLN A 117 -10.76 -10.58 3.25
C GLN A 117 -9.93 -11.48 2.32
N PRO A 118 -8.96 -12.30 2.80
CA PRO A 118 -8.25 -13.25 1.93
C PRO A 118 -9.18 -14.28 1.28
N MET A 119 -10.19 -14.76 2.00
CA MET A 119 -11.20 -15.66 1.44
C MET A 119 -11.95 -15.02 0.26
N LEU A 120 -12.30 -13.74 0.37
CA LEU A 120 -12.91 -12.99 -0.72
C LEU A 120 -11.91 -12.82 -1.88
N LEU A 121 -10.67 -12.40 -1.59
CA LEU A 121 -9.64 -12.17 -2.61
C LEU A 121 -9.40 -13.39 -3.50
N TYR A 122 -9.43 -14.61 -2.93
CA TYR A 122 -9.31 -15.84 -3.70
C TYR A 122 -10.40 -15.94 -4.79
N SER A 123 -11.66 -15.71 -4.41
CA SER A 123 -12.80 -15.79 -5.35
C SER A 123 -12.80 -14.62 -6.34
N LEU A 124 -12.45 -13.42 -5.88
CA LEU A 124 -12.35 -12.21 -6.71
C LEU A 124 -11.22 -12.29 -7.75
N GLY A 125 -10.18 -13.08 -7.49
CA GLY A 125 -9.10 -13.31 -8.44
C GLY A 125 -9.51 -14.15 -9.65
N ALA A 126 -10.56 -14.95 -9.53
CA ALA A 126 -11.08 -15.78 -10.62
C ALA A 126 -12.08 -15.01 -11.52
N GLY A 127 -12.75 -13.99 -10.99
CA GLY A 127 -13.65 -13.16 -11.77
C GLY A 127 -14.42 -12.14 -10.94
N SER A 128 -15.06 -11.19 -11.65
CA SER A 128 -15.85 -10.14 -11.02
C SER A 128 -17.17 -10.66 -10.47
N ILE A 129 -17.41 -10.40 -9.18
CA ILE A 129 -18.62 -10.82 -8.46
C ILE A 129 -19.66 -9.69 -8.52
N PRO A 130 -20.96 -9.99 -8.71
CA PRO A 130 -22.01 -8.98 -8.73
C PRO A 130 -22.10 -8.18 -7.42
N ASP A 131 -22.30 -6.87 -7.53
CA ASP A 131 -22.34 -5.94 -6.38
C ASP A 131 -23.39 -6.31 -5.33
N ALA A 132 -24.53 -6.85 -5.74
CA ALA A 132 -25.57 -7.32 -4.81
C ALA A 132 -25.06 -8.41 -3.84
N VAL A 133 -24.18 -9.30 -4.32
CA VAL A 133 -23.57 -10.36 -3.49
C VAL A 133 -22.54 -9.74 -2.55
N LEU A 134 -21.69 -8.83 -3.06
CA LEU A 134 -20.68 -8.13 -2.26
C LEU A 134 -21.33 -7.27 -1.17
N GLN A 135 -22.46 -6.65 -1.46
CA GLN A 135 -23.25 -5.90 -0.49
C GLN A 135 -23.78 -6.82 0.62
N ARG A 136 -24.30 -8.02 0.28
CA ARG A 136 -24.70 -9.01 1.29
C ARG A 136 -23.54 -9.41 2.21
N ILE A 137 -22.35 -9.60 1.64
CA ILE A 137 -21.13 -9.92 2.40
C ILE A 137 -20.74 -8.76 3.32
N ASN A 138 -20.72 -7.52 2.81
CA ASN A 138 -20.47 -6.33 3.61
C ASN A 138 -21.46 -6.19 4.77
N LEU A 139 -22.75 -6.47 4.54
CA LEU A 139 -23.78 -6.45 5.58
C LEU A 139 -23.50 -7.49 6.68
N LYS A 140 -23.08 -8.70 6.32
CA LYS A 140 -22.67 -9.75 7.28
C LYS A 140 -21.43 -9.34 8.08
N MET A 141 -20.38 -8.82 7.42
CA MET A 141 -19.18 -8.30 8.09
C MET A 141 -19.51 -7.16 9.06
N ARG A 142 -20.37 -6.23 8.64
CA ARG A 142 -20.88 -5.13 9.46
C ARG A 142 -21.66 -5.63 10.67
N ALA A 143 -22.56 -6.60 10.46
CA ALA A 143 -23.37 -7.19 11.53
C ALA A 143 -22.49 -7.89 12.57
N PHE A 144 -21.46 -8.63 12.13
CA PHE A 144 -20.49 -9.27 13.00
C PHE A 144 -19.68 -8.25 13.83
N PHE A 145 -19.15 -7.21 13.18
CA PHE A 145 -18.36 -6.18 13.86
C PHE A 145 -19.14 -5.53 15.02
N TRP A 146 -20.39 -5.14 14.76
CA TRP A 146 -21.28 -4.51 15.75
C TRP A 146 -22.00 -5.51 16.67
N ASN A 147 -21.72 -6.81 16.58
CA ASN A 147 -22.41 -7.81 17.40
C ASN A 147 -21.91 -7.84 18.86
N THR A 148 -22.66 -7.25 19.79
CA THR A 148 -22.37 -7.25 21.23
C THR A 148 -23.12 -8.35 22.00
N GLY A 149 -23.86 -9.23 21.32
CA GLY A 149 -24.70 -10.23 21.97
C GLY A 149 -26.10 -9.75 22.40
N SER A 150 -26.41 -8.46 22.25
CA SER A 150 -27.76 -7.90 22.49
C SER A 150 -28.61 -7.86 21.22
N ASN A 151 -29.94 -7.95 21.37
CA ASN A 151 -30.89 -7.86 20.26
C ASN A 151 -30.95 -6.46 19.63
N ASN A 152 -30.65 -5.41 20.40
CA ASN A 152 -30.68 -4.01 19.92
C ASN A 152 -29.24 -3.48 19.72
N LYS A 153 -28.75 -3.56 18.47
CA LYS A 153 -27.36 -3.25 18.10
C LYS A 153 -27.24 -1.83 17.54
N MET A 154 -26.85 -0.87 18.38
CA MET A 154 -26.57 0.50 17.93
C MET A 154 -25.29 0.54 17.09
N ARG A 155 -25.40 0.95 15.83
CA ARG A 155 -24.26 1.09 14.89
C ARG A 155 -23.78 2.53 14.95
N LEU A 156 -22.73 2.78 15.74
CA LEU A 156 -22.31 4.15 16.08
C LEU A 156 -21.54 4.85 14.96
N VAL A 157 -20.83 4.09 14.12
CA VAL A 157 -20.05 4.61 12.99
C VAL A 157 -20.54 3.96 11.68
N PRO A 158 -20.71 4.74 10.59
CA PRO A 158 -21.04 4.20 9.27
C PRO A 158 -20.03 3.16 8.80
N TRP A 159 -20.48 2.19 7.99
CA TRP A 159 -19.59 1.12 7.51
C TRP A 159 -18.55 1.65 6.53
N GLU A 160 -18.95 2.64 5.75
CA GLU A 160 -18.16 3.34 4.75
C GLU A 160 -16.92 3.96 5.41
N VAL A 161 -17.11 4.58 6.59
CA VAL A 161 -16.02 5.14 7.42
C VAL A 161 -15.14 4.03 8.00
N ILE A 162 -15.73 2.93 8.47
CA ILE A 162 -14.96 1.78 9.00
C ILE A 162 -14.04 1.18 7.93
N THR A 163 -14.51 1.11 6.69
CA THR A 163 -13.78 0.54 5.55
C THR A 163 -12.79 1.49 4.88
N THR A 164 -12.58 2.70 5.41
CA THR A 164 -11.52 3.56 4.90
C THR A 164 -10.14 3.13 5.43
N PRO A 165 -9.05 3.54 4.76
CA PRO A 165 -7.70 3.35 5.28
C PRO A 165 -7.51 4.00 6.66
N LYS A 166 -6.62 3.41 7.48
CA LYS A 166 -6.27 3.96 8.81
C LYS A 166 -5.78 5.41 8.76
N CYS A 167 -5.03 5.77 7.72
CA CYS A 167 -4.57 7.16 7.51
C CYS A 167 -5.70 8.16 7.25
N ASN A 168 -6.87 7.67 6.85
CA ASN A 168 -8.08 8.47 6.57
C ASN A 168 -9.16 8.23 7.64
N GLY A 169 -8.78 7.67 8.80
CA GLY A 169 -9.70 7.51 9.93
C GLY A 169 -10.54 6.25 9.96
N GLY A 170 -10.30 5.27 9.09
CA GLY A 170 -10.99 3.97 9.17
C GLY A 170 -10.22 2.95 9.99
N LEU A 171 -10.73 1.71 10.01
CA LEU A 171 -10.13 0.59 10.74
C LEU A 171 -9.11 -0.19 9.89
N GLY A 172 -8.96 0.17 8.62
CA GLY A 172 -8.13 -0.57 7.66
C GLY A 172 -8.72 -1.92 7.26
N LEU A 173 -10.04 -2.06 7.42
CA LEU A 173 -10.88 -2.95 6.62
C LEU A 173 -11.10 -2.30 5.25
N VAL A 174 -11.54 -3.08 4.28
CA VAL A 174 -11.78 -2.66 2.89
C VAL A 174 -13.14 -3.22 2.49
N ASP A 175 -13.97 -2.39 1.89
CA ASP A 175 -15.28 -2.78 1.37
C ASP A 175 -15.12 -3.88 0.29
N ALA A 176 -15.97 -4.91 0.32
CA ALA A 176 -15.89 -6.02 -0.63
C ALA A 176 -16.01 -5.59 -2.10
N ARG A 177 -16.74 -4.50 -2.40
CA ARG A 177 -16.84 -3.90 -3.74
C ARG A 177 -15.53 -3.26 -4.16
N VAL A 178 -14.86 -2.57 -3.25
CA VAL A 178 -13.53 -2.02 -3.49
C VAL A 178 -12.52 -3.15 -3.73
N LEU A 179 -12.58 -4.24 -2.96
CA LEU A 179 -11.73 -5.41 -3.20
C LEU A 179 -11.96 -6.01 -4.60
N ASN A 180 -13.23 -6.16 -5.02
CA ASN A 180 -13.58 -6.68 -6.35
C ASN A 180 -13.05 -5.78 -7.47
N ARG A 181 -13.27 -4.47 -7.33
CA ARG A 181 -12.80 -3.48 -8.30
C ARG A 181 -11.27 -3.45 -8.36
N ALA A 182 -10.60 -3.46 -7.21
CA ALA A 182 -9.13 -3.48 -7.11
C ALA A 182 -8.51 -4.74 -7.73
N MET A 183 -9.15 -5.90 -7.57
CA MET A 183 -8.70 -7.15 -8.22
C MET A 183 -8.86 -7.07 -9.73
N THR A 184 -9.96 -6.49 -10.21
CA THR A 184 -10.16 -6.27 -11.65
C THR A 184 -9.14 -5.28 -12.20
N VAL A 185 -8.85 -4.19 -11.48
CA VAL A 185 -7.78 -3.24 -11.83
C VAL A 185 -6.41 -3.92 -11.83
N LYS A 186 -6.14 -4.84 -10.90
CA LYS A 186 -4.91 -5.66 -10.92
C LYS A 186 -4.82 -6.52 -12.17
N MET A 187 -5.91 -7.15 -12.60
CA MET A 187 -5.94 -7.92 -13.84
C MET A 187 -5.72 -7.01 -15.06
N LEU A 188 -6.35 -5.84 -15.09
CA LEU A 188 -6.16 -4.86 -16.14
C LEU A 188 -4.71 -4.36 -16.20
N TRP A 189 -4.09 -4.11 -15.05
CA TRP A 189 -2.67 -3.78 -14.96
C TRP A 189 -1.80 -4.87 -15.57
N ARG A 190 -2.03 -6.15 -15.23
CA ARG A 190 -1.25 -7.26 -15.79
C ARG A 190 -1.37 -7.34 -17.31
N LEU A 191 -2.55 -7.05 -17.84
CA LEU A 191 -2.77 -6.95 -19.29
C LEU A 191 -2.05 -5.74 -19.90
N ALA A 192 -2.08 -4.58 -19.22
CA ALA A 192 -1.48 -3.33 -19.66
C ALA A 192 0.06 -3.35 -19.66
N ALA A 193 0.65 -3.76 -18.54
CA ALA A 193 2.09 -3.89 -18.35
C ALA A 193 2.67 -5.10 -19.08
N LYS A 194 1.80 -5.91 -19.72
CA LYS A 194 2.14 -7.21 -20.30
C LYS A 194 2.88 -8.12 -19.31
N GLU A 195 2.61 -7.97 -18.01
CA GLU A 195 3.21 -8.80 -16.98
C GLU A 195 2.76 -10.25 -17.18
N ASN A 196 3.70 -11.13 -17.50
CA ASN A 196 3.46 -12.50 -17.96
C ASN A 196 2.82 -12.54 -19.35
N GLU A 197 3.48 -11.98 -20.38
CA GLU A 197 3.09 -12.17 -21.78
C GLU A 197 2.82 -13.64 -22.15
N GLN A 198 3.50 -14.57 -21.48
CA GLN A 198 3.33 -16.00 -21.69
C GLN A 198 2.03 -16.57 -21.09
N ALA A 199 1.34 -15.82 -20.24
CA ALA A 199 0.08 -16.27 -19.66
C ALA A 199 -0.99 -16.41 -20.76
N LEU A 200 -1.58 -17.60 -20.86
CA LEU A 200 -2.54 -17.94 -21.91
C LEU A 200 -3.71 -16.95 -22.00
N TRP A 201 -4.25 -16.52 -20.86
CA TRP A 201 -5.38 -15.58 -20.83
C TRP A 201 -5.01 -14.19 -21.40
N VAL A 202 -3.77 -13.72 -21.19
CA VAL A 202 -3.27 -12.46 -21.76
C VAL A 202 -3.16 -12.61 -23.27
N ARG A 203 -2.53 -13.68 -23.75
CA ARG A 203 -2.36 -13.96 -25.19
C ARG A 203 -3.71 -14.05 -25.91
N VAL A 204 -4.66 -14.81 -25.34
CA VAL A 204 -6.00 -15.00 -25.91
C VAL A 204 -6.78 -13.69 -25.95
N LEU A 205 -6.80 -12.91 -24.86
CA LEU A 205 -7.52 -11.62 -24.85
C LEU A 205 -6.88 -10.60 -25.78
N SER A 206 -5.56 -10.49 -25.78
CA SER A 206 -4.83 -9.57 -26.67
C SER A 206 -5.06 -9.91 -28.14
N ALA A 207 -4.94 -11.18 -28.53
CA ALA A 207 -5.19 -11.61 -29.91
C ALA A 207 -6.64 -11.38 -30.34
N LYS A 208 -7.61 -11.62 -29.43
CA LYS A 208 -9.03 -11.50 -29.73
C LYS A 208 -9.54 -10.06 -29.78
N TYR A 209 -9.04 -9.19 -28.91
CA TYR A 209 -9.63 -7.87 -28.69
C TYR A 209 -8.70 -6.69 -29.00
N LEU A 210 -7.38 -6.86 -28.93
CA LEU A 210 -6.40 -5.79 -29.15
C LEU A 210 -5.77 -5.84 -30.55
N ASN A 211 -6.28 -6.68 -31.45
CA ASN A 211 -5.73 -6.77 -32.80
C ASN A 211 -5.87 -5.40 -33.52
N ARG A 212 -4.73 -4.75 -33.78
CA ARG A 212 -4.61 -3.40 -34.37
C ARG A 212 -5.08 -2.24 -33.49
N SER A 213 -5.19 -2.41 -32.18
CA SER A 213 -5.57 -1.34 -31.23
C SER A 213 -4.81 -1.47 -29.92
N THR A 214 -4.68 -0.38 -29.16
CA THR A 214 -4.08 -0.43 -27.81
C THR A 214 -5.14 -0.62 -26.74
N LEU A 215 -4.72 -1.14 -25.58
CA LEU A 215 -5.58 -1.33 -24.42
C LEU A 215 -6.31 -0.07 -24.00
N TRP A 216 -5.87 1.13 -24.38
CA TRP A 216 -6.53 2.36 -23.94
C TRP A 216 -7.52 2.92 -24.95
N LEU A 217 -7.38 2.54 -26.22
CA LEU A 217 -8.17 3.10 -27.32
C LEU A 217 -9.22 2.14 -27.89
N THR A 218 -9.14 0.84 -27.57
CA THR A 218 -10.13 -0.13 -28.07
C THR A 218 -11.53 0.19 -27.54
N LYS A 219 -12.51 0.35 -28.43
CA LYS A 219 -13.92 0.53 -28.04
C LYS A 219 -14.51 -0.78 -27.51
N THR A 220 -15.51 -0.69 -26.63
CA THR A 220 -16.24 -1.87 -26.13
C THR A 220 -17.04 -2.52 -27.26
N PRO A 221 -16.74 -3.76 -27.67
CA PRO A 221 -17.52 -4.44 -28.70
C PRO A 221 -18.93 -4.77 -28.19
N THR A 222 -19.93 -4.76 -29.08
CA THR A 222 -21.32 -5.12 -28.75
C THR A 222 -21.41 -6.55 -28.20
N ARG A 223 -20.70 -7.49 -28.84
CA ARG A 223 -20.54 -8.88 -28.39
C ARG A 223 -19.12 -9.11 -27.87
N CYS A 224 -18.95 -9.11 -26.55
CA CYS A 224 -17.69 -9.44 -25.89
C CYS A 224 -17.94 -10.29 -24.64
N SER A 225 -16.88 -10.96 -24.16
CA SER A 225 -16.93 -11.73 -22.93
C SER A 225 -17.21 -10.79 -21.74
N LYS A 226 -17.85 -11.33 -20.69
CA LYS A 226 -18.12 -10.56 -19.47
C LYS A 226 -16.84 -10.02 -18.84
N LEU A 227 -15.78 -10.85 -18.82
CA LEU A 227 -14.45 -10.46 -18.34
C LEU A 227 -13.91 -9.25 -19.11
N TRP A 228 -13.93 -9.28 -20.44
CA TRP A 228 -13.43 -8.17 -21.26
C TRP A 228 -14.20 -6.89 -20.95
N ARG A 229 -15.54 -6.95 -20.93
CA ARG A 229 -16.38 -5.81 -20.59
C ARG A 229 -16.01 -5.20 -19.23
N THR A 230 -15.85 -6.02 -18.19
CA THR A 230 -15.47 -5.54 -16.86
C THR A 230 -14.05 -4.94 -16.83
N LEU A 231 -13.09 -5.50 -17.57
CA LEU A 231 -11.75 -4.91 -17.70
C LEU A 231 -11.80 -3.53 -18.36
N LEU A 232 -12.60 -3.37 -19.42
CA LEU A 232 -12.80 -2.09 -20.11
C LEU A 232 -13.44 -1.04 -19.20
N GLU A 233 -14.45 -1.42 -18.44
CA GLU A 233 -15.11 -0.54 -17.46
C GLU A 233 -14.13 -0.03 -16.39
N CYS A 234 -13.11 -0.82 -16.02
CA CYS A 234 -12.08 -0.45 -15.03
C CYS A 234 -10.97 0.44 -15.58
N ARG A 235 -10.95 0.77 -16.88
CA ARG A 235 -9.88 1.62 -17.46
C ARG A 235 -9.81 2.99 -16.80
N ALA A 236 -10.96 3.62 -16.58
CA ALA A 236 -11.04 4.94 -15.96
C ALA A 236 -10.45 4.96 -14.53
N ASP A 237 -10.45 3.83 -13.83
CA ASP A 237 -9.89 3.72 -12.50
C ASP A 237 -8.36 3.51 -12.49
N LEU A 238 -7.79 3.01 -13.58
CA LEU A 238 -6.35 2.73 -13.69
C LEU A 238 -5.60 3.82 -14.45
N GLN A 239 -6.18 4.32 -15.54
CA GLN A 239 -5.55 5.26 -16.48
C GLN A 239 -4.96 6.53 -15.82
N PRO A 240 -5.59 7.17 -14.81
CA PRO A 240 -5.01 8.34 -14.13
C PRO A 240 -3.79 8.02 -13.26
N HIS A 241 -3.55 6.73 -13.00
CA HIS A 241 -2.59 6.23 -12.02
C HIS A 241 -1.45 5.44 -12.66
N ILE A 242 -1.29 5.57 -13.97
CA ILE A 242 -0.24 4.90 -14.72
C ILE A 242 0.56 5.90 -15.54
N LYS A 243 1.82 5.57 -15.76
CA LYS A 243 2.72 6.30 -16.65
C LYS A 243 3.71 5.34 -17.27
N TRP A 244 3.89 5.39 -18.57
CA TRP A 244 5.02 4.73 -19.22
C TRP A 244 6.29 5.57 -19.03
N VAL A 245 7.35 4.93 -18.55
CA VAL A 245 8.71 5.46 -18.58
C VAL A 245 9.41 4.84 -19.76
N ILE A 246 9.84 5.70 -20.68
CA ILE A 246 10.47 5.31 -21.93
C ILE A 246 11.93 4.91 -21.65
N GLY A 247 12.28 3.70 -22.09
CA GLY A 247 13.62 3.17 -22.19
C GLY A 247 14.05 3.21 -23.65
N ASP A 248 14.13 2.05 -24.29
CA ASP A 248 14.47 1.89 -25.70
C ASP A 248 13.38 2.38 -26.67
N GLY A 249 12.17 2.66 -26.20
CA GLY A 249 11.04 3.16 -26.97
C GLY A 249 10.34 2.15 -27.88
N HIS A 250 10.70 0.86 -27.84
CA HIS A 250 10.18 -0.16 -28.76
C HIS A 250 8.86 -0.78 -28.31
N SER A 251 8.55 -0.72 -27.02
CA SER A 251 7.38 -1.38 -26.44
C SER A 251 6.22 -0.42 -26.17
N CYS A 252 6.48 0.89 -26.17
CA CYS A 252 5.49 1.94 -25.98
C CYS A 252 4.98 2.52 -27.32
N SER A 253 3.66 2.54 -27.51
CA SER A 253 3.03 3.21 -28.64
C SER A 253 3.16 4.73 -28.53
N LEU A 254 3.46 5.41 -29.63
CA LEU A 254 3.59 6.87 -29.69
C LEU A 254 2.29 7.58 -29.30
N ILE A 255 1.15 7.10 -29.80
CA ILE A 255 -0.17 7.71 -29.56
C ILE A 255 -1.08 6.85 -28.68
N GLY A 256 -0.79 5.55 -28.61
CA GLY A 256 -1.68 4.57 -28.03
C GLY A 256 -1.51 4.37 -26.53
N ASP A 257 -0.44 4.90 -25.93
CA ASP A 257 -0.02 4.64 -24.55
C ASP A 257 0.20 5.91 -23.72
N PRO A 258 -0.06 5.87 -22.39
CA PRO A 258 0.08 7.00 -21.48
C PRO A 258 1.53 7.28 -21.06
N TRP A 259 2.40 7.68 -21.99
CA TRP A 259 3.78 8.08 -21.68
C TRP A 259 3.94 9.60 -21.52
N HIS A 260 3.06 10.39 -22.15
CA HIS A 260 3.09 11.86 -22.12
C HIS A 260 1.84 12.45 -21.45
N PRO A 261 1.90 13.54 -20.65
CA PRO A 261 0.72 14.12 -19.97
C PRO A 261 -0.46 14.46 -20.90
N PHE A 262 -0.16 14.81 -22.16
CA PHE A 262 -1.16 15.16 -23.17
C PHE A 262 -1.43 14.05 -24.18
N TRP A 263 -1.03 12.80 -23.89
CA TRP A 263 -1.19 11.68 -24.81
C TRP A 263 -2.63 11.49 -25.32
N MET A 264 -3.64 11.84 -24.51
CA MET A 264 -5.04 11.78 -24.92
C MET A 264 -5.40 12.77 -26.03
N ARG A 265 -4.66 13.88 -26.18
CA ARG A 265 -4.85 14.84 -27.28
C ARG A 265 -4.31 14.31 -28.61
N PHE A 266 -3.46 13.29 -28.59
CA PHE A 266 -2.91 12.66 -29.79
C PHE A 266 -3.85 11.62 -30.43
N GLN A 267 -5.00 11.33 -29.79
CA GLN A 267 -5.89 10.22 -30.14
C GLN A 267 -6.79 10.45 -31.38
N GLN A 268 -6.70 11.60 -32.04
CA GLN A 268 -7.59 11.95 -33.17
C GLN A 268 -7.09 11.52 -34.56
N GLN A 269 -6.12 10.60 -34.67
CA GLN A 269 -5.46 10.30 -35.94
C GLN A 269 -5.37 8.81 -36.29
N SER A 270 -4.90 8.52 -37.51
CA SER A 270 -5.20 7.31 -38.28
C SER A 270 -4.80 6.00 -37.60
N VAL A 271 -5.41 4.89 -38.04
CA VAL A 271 -5.17 3.54 -37.49
C VAL A 271 -3.72 3.10 -37.69
N GLU A 272 -3.03 3.60 -38.71
CA GLU A 272 -1.61 3.34 -38.98
C GLU A 272 -0.71 3.94 -37.89
N ALA A 273 -1.05 5.12 -37.36
CA ALA A 273 -0.27 5.79 -36.32
C ALA A 273 -0.26 5.02 -34.99
N LEU A 274 -1.26 4.17 -34.74
CA LEU A 274 -1.34 3.33 -33.52
C LEU A 274 -0.22 2.29 -33.44
N LYS A 275 0.34 1.90 -34.60
CA LYS A 275 1.43 0.93 -34.69
C LYS A 275 2.81 1.56 -34.51
N LEU A 276 2.91 2.88 -34.61
CA LEU A 276 4.18 3.58 -34.44
C LEU A 276 4.58 3.58 -32.98
N THR A 277 5.80 3.13 -32.71
CA THR A 277 6.41 3.17 -31.38
C THR A 277 7.14 4.49 -31.18
N VAL A 278 7.47 4.81 -29.92
CA VAL A 278 8.27 6.01 -29.62
C VAL A 278 9.64 5.95 -30.31
N ALA A 279 10.28 4.77 -30.35
CA ALA A 279 11.55 4.55 -31.04
C ALA A 279 11.47 4.84 -32.54
N GLN A 280 10.39 4.42 -33.21
CA GLN A 280 10.21 4.63 -34.64
C GLN A 280 9.98 6.11 -35.02
N ALA A 281 9.59 6.93 -34.05
CA ALA A 281 9.47 8.38 -34.23
C ALA A 281 10.80 9.13 -34.04
N VAL A 282 11.89 8.44 -33.72
CA VAL A 282 13.22 9.01 -33.51
C VAL A 282 14.13 8.63 -34.67
N HIS A 283 14.93 9.59 -35.14
CA HIS A 283 15.84 9.38 -36.24
C HIS A 283 17.08 8.58 -35.78
N PRO A 284 17.40 7.42 -36.40
CA PRO A 284 18.43 6.50 -35.89
C PRO A 284 19.83 7.10 -35.78
N GLN A 285 20.17 8.04 -36.67
CA GLN A 285 21.52 8.61 -36.75
C GLN A 285 21.72 9.84 -35.85
N THR A 286 20.65 10.58 -35.56
CA THR A 286 20.75 11.87 -34.84
C THR A 286 20.22 11.79 -33.41
N GLY A 287 19.45 10.74 -33.09
CA GLY A 287 18.78 10.61 -31.79
C GLY A 287 17.70 11.67 -31.53
N LYS A 288 17.36 12.49 -32.53
CA LYS A 288 16.32 13.53 -32.45
C LYS A 288 15.00 13.03 -33.02
N TRP A 289 13.91 13.72 -32.70
CA TRP A 289 12.61 13.43 -33.30
C TRP A 289 12.63 13.50 -34.82
N ASN A 290 12.06 12.50 -35.49
CA ASN A 290 11.77 12.54 -36.90
C ASN A 290 10.48 13.35 -37.11
N THR A 291 10.64 14.63 -37.44
CA THR A 291 9.52 15.57 -37.60
C THR A 291 8.53 15.14 -38.67
N THR A 292 8.99 14.52 -39.77
CA THR A 292 8.11 14.00 -40.83
C THR A 292 7.21 12.87 -40.31
N VAL A 293 7.76 11.94 -39.53
CA VAL A 293 7.00 10.85 -38.89
C VAL A 293 6.07 11.39 -37.81
N LEU A 294 6.51 12.36 -37.01
CA LEU A 294 5.64 12.99 -36.01
C LEU A 294 4.48 13.73 -36.66
N ILE A 295 4.71 14.50 -37.72
CA ILE A 295 3.65 15.26 -38.42
C ILE A 295 2.65 14.31 -39.07
N SER A 296 3.09 13.20 -39.65
CA SER A 296 2.17 12.22 -40.24
C SER A 296 1.36 11.46 -39.18
N ALA A 297 1.93 11.22 -37.99
CA ALA A 297 1.29 10.46 -36.91
C ALA A 297 0.42 11.31 -35.96
N LEU A 298 0.82 12.55 -35.69
CA LEU A 298 0.24 13.46 -34.69
C LEU A 298 -0.41 14.71 -35.31
N GLY A 299 -0.13 15.01 -36.58
CA GLY A 299 -0.49 16.26 -37.22
C GLY A 299 0.43 17.40 -36.80
N PHE A 300 0.45 18.46 -37.60
CA PHE A 300 1.43 19.55 -37.47
C PHE A 300 1.51 20.16 -36.06
N HIS A 301 0.37 20.54 -35.47
CA HIS A 301 0.35 21.21 -34.17
C HIS A 301 0.83 20.32 -33.01
N ALA A 302 0.41 19.06 -32.96
CA ALA A 302 0.81 18.16 -31.88
C ALA A 302 2.25 17.68 -32.04
N ALA A 303 2.71 17.47 -33.28
CA ALA A 303 4.11 17.19 -33.59
C ALA A 303 5.03 18.34 -33.15
N LEU A 304 4.65 19.58 -33.48
CA LEU A 304 5.40 20.77 -33.07
C LEU A 304 5.44 20.90 -31.54
N TYR A 305 4.29 20.75 -30.88
CA TYR A 305 4.23 20.79 -29.43
C TYR A 305 5.13 19.73 -28.78
N LEU A 306 5.11 18.48 -29.28
CA LEU A 306 5.96 17.41 -28.76
C LEU A 306 7.45 17.73 -28.94
N ALA A 307 7.84 18.18 -30.14
CA ALA A 307 9.22 18.54 -30.47
C ALA A 307 9.71 19.77 -29.69
N CYS A 308 8.85 20.74 -29.38
CA CYS A 308 9.19 21.91 -28.58
C CYS A 308 9.23 21.61 -27.08
N ALA A 309 8.28 20.83 -26.57
CA ALA A 309 8.20 20.50 -25.14
C ALA A 309 9.29 19.49 -24.73
N HIS A 310 9.69 18.61 -25.66
CA HIS A 310 10.76 17.62 -25.48
C HIS A 310 11.70 17.66 -26.69
N PRO A 311 12.66 18.60 -26.75
CA PRO A 311 13.60 18.70 -27.88
C PRO A 311 14.44 17.43 -28.08
N ASP A 312 14.70 16.75 -26.96
CA ASP A 312 15.34 15.45 -26.90
C ASP A 312 14.29 14.36 -26.63
N PRO A 313 14.15 13.35 -27.52
CA PRO A 313 13.32 12.20 -27.25
C PRO A 313 13.76 11.50 -25.96
N PRO A 314 12.83 11.05 -25.10
CA PRO A 314 13.17 10.41 -23.83
C PRO A 314 13.62 8.95 -24.02
N ILE A 315 14.51 8.67 -24.98
CA ILE A 315 15.01 7.33 -25.26
C ILE A 315 16.33 7.10 -24.53
N THR A 316 16.39 5.98 -23.81
CA THR A 316 17.61 5.43 -23.22
C THR A 316 17.80 4.01 -23.74
N HIS A 317 18.75 3.82 -24.66
CA HIS A 317 19.02 2.52 -25.32
C HIS A 317 19.48 1.39 -24.37
N THR A 318 19.71 1.70 -23.10
CA THR A 318 20.22 0.78 -22.09
C THR A 318 19.14 0.00 -21.36
N ARG A 319 17.85 0.33 -21.53
CA ARG A 319 16.73 -0.26 -20.76
C ARG A 319 15.50 -0.46 -21.62
N GLN A 320 14.65 -1.42 -21.23
CA GLN A 320 13.34 -1.61 -21.83
C GLN A 320 12.32 -0.60 -21.26
N ASP A 321 11.32 -0.24 -22.07
CA ASP A 321 10.18 0.58 -21.61
C ASP A 321 9.45 -0.09 -20.44
N ARG A 322 8.99 0.70 -19.47
CA ARG A 322 8.31 0.19 -18.30
C ARG A 322 7.05 0.97 -17.96
N LEU A 323 5.95 0.27 -17.72
CA LEU A 323 4.75 0.84 -17.14
C LEU A 323 4.92 0.99 -15.62
N ILE A 324 4.61 2.17 -15.10
CA ILE A 324 4.69 2.51 -13.67
C ILE A 324 3.31 2.76 -13.10
N PHE A 325 3.02 2.18 -11.94
CA PHE A 325 1.84 2.46 -11.13
C PHE A 325 2.15 3.59 -10.14
N THR A 326 1.75 4.81 -10.47
CA THR A 326 2.13 6.04 -9.77
C THR A 326 1.73 6.10 -8.28
N PRO A 327 0.65 5.43 -7.81
CA PRO A 327 0.31 5.41 -6.38
C PRO A 327 1.27 4.60 -5.49
N ALA A 328 2.15 3.78 -6.07
CA ALA A 328 3.14 2.99 -5.33
C ALA A 328 4.54 3.58 -5.46
N SER A 329 5.26 3.70 -4.34
CA SER A 329 6.63 4.23 -4.30
C SER A 329 7.68 3.32 -4.96
N SER A 330 7.35 2.05 -5.19
CA SER A 330 8.18 1.12 -5.98
C SER A 330 7.92 1.22 -7.48
N GLY A 331 6.86 1.93 -7.89
CA GLY A 331 6.35 1.95 -9.26
C GLY A 331 5.73 0.64 -9.76
N THR A 332 5.77 -0.44 -8.98
CA THR A 332 5.08 -1.70 -9.26
C THR A 332 3.64 -1.67 -8.75
N PHE A 333 2.77 -2.50 -9.35
CA PHE A 333 1.38 -2.56 -8.89
C PHE A 333 1.29 -3.04 -7.44
N SER A 334 0.69 -2.20 -6.59
CA SER A 334 0.40 -2.55 -5.20
C SER A 334 -1.09 -2.62 -4.98
N PHE A 335 -1.59 -3.81 -4.65
CA PHE A 335 -3.01 -4.03 -4.36
C PHE A 335 -3.52 -3.12 -3.23
N LYS A 336 -2.68 -2.89 -2.21
CA LYS A 336 -2.99 -1.99 -1.09
C LYS A 336 -3.11 -0.54 -1.53
N ALA A 337 -2.25 -0.09 -2.45
CA ALA A 337 -2.31 1.27 -2.99
C ALA A 337 -3.53 1.43 -3.92
N ALA A 338 -3.83 0.43 -4.77
CA ALA A 338 -5.04 0.42 -5.59
C ALA A 338 -6.33 0.51 -4.74
N CYS A 339 -6.43 -0.29 -3.67
CA CYS A 339 -7.56 -0.18 -2.74
C CYS A 339 -7.67 1.20 -2.10
N ARG A 340 -6.55 1.85 -1.75
CA ARG A 340 -6.54 3.19 -1.16
C ARG A 340 -7.10 4.24 -2.12
N VAL A 341 -6.66 4.20 -3.38
CA VAL A 341 -7.13 5.10 -4.43
C VAL A 341 -8.62 4.91 -4.66
N LEU A 342 -9.07 3.67 -4.83
CA LEU A 342 -10.48 3.32 -5.05
C LEU A 342 -11.40 3.59 -3.85
N SER A 343 -10.84 3.63 -2.64
CA SER A 343 -11.59 3.98 -1.41
C SER A 343 -11.63 5.49 -1.15
N SER A 344 -10.84 6.28 -1.87
CA SER A 344 -10.81 7.73 -1.68
C SER A 344 -12.00 8.35 -2.43
N PRO A 345 -12.79 9.24 -1.79
CA PRO A 345 -13.84 9.96 -2.50
C PRO A 345 -13.23 10.80 -3.64
N ALA A 346 -13.91 10.81 -4.79
CA ALA A 346 -13.45 11.50 -6.01
C ALA A 346 -13.25 13.02 -5.85
N ASN A 347 -13.85 13.60 -4.81
CA ASN A 347 -13.61 14.98 -4.40
C ASN A 347 -12.59 14.96 -3.27
N GLY A 348 -11.42 15.55 -3.49
CA GLY A 348 -10.33 15.66 -2.53
C GLY A 348 -10.86 16.07 -1.16
N ALA A 349 -11.08 15.09 -0.29
CA ALA A 349 -11.51 15.35 1.07
C ALA A 349 -10.43 16.22 1.69
N ALA A 350 -10.83 17.39 2.20
CA ALA A 350 -9.96 18.27 2.96
C ALA A 350 -9.10 17.41 3.90
N ARG A 351 -7.76 17.64 3.89
CA ARG A 351 -6.82 16.93 4.75
C ARG A 351 -7.44 16.85 6.14
N SER A 352 -7.75 15.64 6.60
CA SER A 352 -8.39 15.42 7.89
C SER A 352 -7.57 16.16 8.95
N THR A 353 -8.20 17.06 9.70
CA THR A 353 -7.57 17.77 10.82
C THR A 353 -7.15 16.82 11.94
N ILE A 354 -7.61 15.56 11.90
CA ILE A 354 -7.38 14.55 12.92
C ILE A 354 -6.01 13.89 12.71
N PRO A 355 -5.16 13.79 13.76
CA PRO A 355 -3.84 13.19 13.68
C PRO A 355 -3.89 11.64 13.67
N TRP A 356 -4.49 11.05 12.64
CA TRP A 356 -4.66 9.58 12.54
C TRP A 356 -3.35 8.80 12.62
N LYS A 357 -2.25 9.38 12.13
CA LYS A 357 -0.94 8.73 12.21
C LYS A 357 -0.51 8.53 13.66
N ALA A 358 -0.66 9.53 14.52
CA ALA A 358 -0.34 9.42 15.94
C ALA A 358 -1.25 8.39 16.64
N ILE A 359 -2.57 8.44 16.39
CA ILE A 359 -3.53 7.51 17.00
C ILE A 359 -3.21 6.04 16.66
N TRP A 360 -2.84 5.75 15.41
CA TRP A 360 -2.65 4.37 14.95
C TRP A 360 -1.22 3.85 15.08
N TYR A 361 -0.22 4.71 14.95
CA TYR A 361 1.18 4.30 14.82
C TYR A 361 2.07 4.74 15.98
N THR A 362 1.58 5.53 16.95
CA THR A 362 2.35 5.73 18.19
C THR A 362 2.59 4.36 18.84
N PRO A 363 3.87 4.00 19.08
CA PRO A 363 4.23 2.74 19.70
C PRO A 363 3.51 2.53 21.04
N SER A 364 3.35 1.28 21.41
CA SER A 364 2.99 0.88 22.77
C SER A 364 1.60 1.32 23.28
N ILE A 365 0.81 2.02 22.46
CA ILE A 365 -0.63 2.18 22.71
C ILE A 365 -1.33 0.86 22.38
N LEU A 366 -1.93 0.23 23.40
CA LEU A 366 -2.65 -1.04 23.24
C LEU A 366 -3.79 -0.94 22.21
N PRO A 367 -4.08 -2.00 21.43
CA PRO A 367 -5.12 -1.97 20.38
C PRO A 367 -6.51 -1.51 20.86
N ARG A 368 -6.90 -1.87 22.10
CA ARG A 368 -8.16 -1.43 22.71
C ARG A 368 -8.22 0.08 22.94
N ILE A 369 -7.09 0.70 23.27
CA ILE A 369 -6.97 2.15 23.50
C ILE A 369 -7.00 2.88 22.17
N ARG A 370 -6.31 2.38 21.15
CA ARG A 370 -6.41 2.90 19.77
C ARG A 370 -7.86 2.87 19.27
N MET A 371 -8.59 1.79 19.54
CA MET A 371 -10.02 1.69 19.21
C MET A 371 -10.88 2.68 19.98
N PHE A 372 -10.54 2.96 21.24
CA PHE A 372 -11.23 3.98 22.03
C PHE A 372 -10.98 5.39 21.48
N LEU A 373 -9.73 5.76 21.19
CA LEU A 373 -9.37 7.03 20.55
C LEU A 373 -10.04 7.19 19.18
N TRP A 374 -10.10 6.12 18.40
CA TRP A 374 -10.82 6.10 17.12
C TRP A 374 -12.32 6.40 17.31
N ARG A 375 -12.97 5.77 18.30
CA ARG A 375 -14.38 6.07 18.62
C ARG A 375 -14.57 7.51 19.09
N LEU A 376 -13.63 8.02 19.87
CA LEU A 376 -13.65 9.39 20.37
C LEU A 376 -13.62 10.41 19.23
N GLN A 377 -12.78 10.19 18.21
CA GLN A 377 -12.68 11.04 17.02
C GLN A 377 -13.91 10.98 16.11
N HIS A 378 -14.69 9.89 16.17
CA HIS A 378 -15.92 9.69 15.40
C HIS A 378 -17.20 9.97 16.21
N ASP A 379 -17.08 10.59 17.39
CA ASP A 379 -18.20 10.86 18.31
C ASP A 379 -19.06 9.60 18.58
N ALA A 380 -18.36 8.48 18.75
CA ALA A 380 -18.91 7.13 18.90
C ALA A 380 -18.55 6.48 20.24
N VAL A 381 -18.14 7.29 21.23
CA VAL A 381 -17.99 6.85 22.62
C VAL A 381 -19.39 6.73 23.23
N PRO A 382 -19.71 5.65 23.97
CA PRO A 382 -21.06 5.40 24.46
C PRO A 382 -21.36 6.22 25.73
N VAL A 383 -21.39 7.55 25.59
CA VAL A 383 -21.98 8.48 26.58
C VAL A 383 -23.47 8.65 26.31
N ARG A 384 -24.26 9.14 27.28
CA ARG A 384 -25.72 9.21 27.14
C ARG A 384 -26.14 10.13 25.99
N ALA A 385 -25.44 11.25 25.76
CA ALA A 385 -25.73 12.14 24.63
C ALA A 385 -25.60 11.43 23.26
N THR A 386 -24.66 10.49 23.11
CA THR A 386 -24.51 9.72 21.87
C THR A 386 -25.72 8.84 21.60
N PHE A 387 -26.30 8.25 22.65
CA PHE A 387 -27.52 7.43 22.53
C PHE A 387 -28.76 8.30 22.26
N THR A 388 -28.95 9.37 23.04
CA THR A 388 -30.13 10.23 22.89
C THR A 388 -30.14 10.94 21.54
N ARG A 389 -28.99 11.38 21.02
CA ARG A 389 -28.88 11.94 19.67
C ARG A 389 -29.36 10.96 18.59
N ARG A 390 -29.05 9.67 18.73
CA ARG A 390 -29.49 8.62 17.78
C ARG A 390 -30.98 8.32 17.92
N LEU A 391 -31.51 8.39 19.14
CA LEU A 391 -32.94 8.21 19.43
C LEU A 391 -33.77 9.50 19.24
N ARG A 392 -33.13 10.62 18.87
CA ARG A 392 -33.75 11.95 18.77
C ARG A 392 -34.42 12.40 20.08
N LEU A 393 -33.76 12.11 21.20
CA LEU A 393 -34.16 12.52 22.55
C LEU A 393 -33.24 13.63 23.08
N PRO A 394 -33.71 14.47 24.03
CA PRO A 394 -32.86 15.47 24.66
C PRO A 394 -31.68 14.81 25.39
N ALA A 395 -30.51 15.45 25.35
CA ALA A 395 -29.34 14.96 26.04
C ALA A 395 -29.52 15.13 27.56
N PRO A 396 -29.33 14.06 28.35
CA PRO A 396 -29.47 14.14 29.79
C PRO A 396 -28.24 14.78 30.43
N PRO A 397 -28.37 15.29 31.67
CA PRO A 397 -27.22 15.75 32.44
C PRO A 397 -26.27 14.59 32.76
N CYS A 398 -25.00 14.94 32.97
CA CYS A 398 -23.93 14.05 33.39
C CYS A 398 -24.27 13.42 34.74
N GLU A 399 -24.28 12.09 34.84
CA GLU A 399 -24.62 11.37 36.07
C GLU A 399 -23.62 11.56 37.21
N ILE A 400 -22.42 12.07 36.90
CA ILE A 400 -21.36 12.25 37.87
C ILE A 400 -21.43 13.64 38.53
N CYS A 401 -21.60 14.70 37.73
CA CYS A 401 -21.62 16.06 38.26
C CYS A 401 -23.02 16.67 38.33
N GLY A 402 -23.97 16.21 37.50
CA GLY A 402 -25.33 16.76 37.39
C GLY A 402 -25.43 18.14 36.70
N LEU A 403 -24.31 18.77 36.35
CA LEU A 403 -24.27 20.19 35.96
C LEU A 403 -24.36 20.47 34.46
N HIS A 404 -23.85 19.56 33.61
CA HIS A 404 -23.75 19.76 32.17
C HIS A 404 -24.24 18.53 31.41
N LEU A 405 -24.44 18.65 30.09
CA LEU A 405 -24.84 17.54 29.22
C LEU A 405 -23.79 16.41 29.24
N ASP A 406 -24.26 15.16 29.21
CA ASP A 406 -23.38 13.98 29.17
C ASP A 406 -22.85 13.69 27.75
N ASP A 407 -22.06 14.62 27.21
CA ASP A 407 -21.31 14.43 25.97
C ASP A 407 -19.85 13.98 26.22
N ALA A 408 -19.15 13.56 25.16
CA ALA A 408 -17.82 12.99 25.30
C ALA A 408 -16.76 14.02 25.76
N LEU A 409 -16.93 15.29 25.40
CA LEU A 409 -16.00 16.35 25.80
C LEU A 409 -16.14 16.62 27.30
N HIS A 410 -17.37 16.83 27.76
CA HIS A 410 -17.66 17.01 29.17
C HIS A 410 -17.26 15.78 29.97
N ALA A 411 -17.72 14.59 29.57
CA ALA A 411 -17.48 13.35 30.29
C ALA A 411 -16.00 13.01 30.48
N LEU A 412 -15.12 13.39 29.55
CA LEU A 412 -13.70 13.03 29.55
C LEU A 412 -12.75 14.17 29.97
N PHE A 413 -13.17 15.42 29.82
CA PHE A 413 -12.29 16.57 29.97
C PHE A 413 -12.87 17.63 30.91
N LEU A 414 -14.13 18.06 30.71
CA LEU A 414 -14.68 19.23 31.43
C LEU A 414 -15.39 18.90 32.75
N CYS A 415 -15.74 17.63 32.99
CA CYS A 415 -16.33 17.22 34.27
C CYS A 415 -15.36 17.54 35.43
N PRO A 416 -15.81 18.11 36.56
CA PRO A 416 -14.93 18.47 37.68
C PRO A 416 -14.05 17.30 38.16
N ILE A 417 -14.60 16.08 38.20
CA ILE A 417 -13.84 14.87 38.55
C ILE A 417 -12.82 14.50 37.45
N ALA A 418 -13.14 14.70 36.18
CA ALA A 418 -12.20 14.51 35.08
C ALA A 418 -11.04 15.51 35.17
N GLN A 419 -11.32 16.79 35.43
CA GLN A 419 -10.32 17.83 35.61
C GLN A 419 -9.36 17.50 36.76
N GLN A 420 -9.88 17.06 37.90
CA GLN A 420 -9.04 16.59 39.02
C GLN A 420 -8.15 15.40 38.61
N CYS A 421 -8.68 14.43 37.89
CA CYS A 421 -7.90 13.28 37.39
C CYS A 421 -6.81 13.72 36.39
N TRP A 422 -7.05 14.75 35.58
CA TRP A 422 -6.05 15.30 34.66
C TRP A 422 -4.96 16.10 35.37
N LEU A 423 -5.36 16.95 36.32
CA LEU A 423 -4.43 17.76 37.13
C LEU A 423 -3.47 16.89 37.94
N THR A 424 -3.96 15.78 38.49
CA THR A 424 -3.16 14.84 39.29
C THR A 424 -2.42 13.79 38.46
N SER A 425 -2.62 13.76 37.14
CA SER A 425 -1.93 12.83 36.25
C SER A 425 -0.45 13.19 36.11
N SER A 426 0.37 12.28 35.58
CA SER A 426 1.77 12.55 35.26
C SER A 426 1.97 13.69 34.25
N LEU A 427 0.91 14.12 33.57
CA LEU A 427 0.92 15.20 32.58
C LEU A 427 0.47 16.55 33.15
N GLY A 428 -0.14 16.58 34.34
CA GLY A 428 -0.59 17.82 34.99
C GLY A 428 -1.52 18.70 34.14
N LEU A 429 -2.36 18.11 33.29
CA LEU A 429 -3.12 18.85 32.27
C LEU A 429 -4.19 19.76 32.89
N ARG A 430 -4.14 21.06 32.54
CA ARG A 430 -5.15 22.07 32.88
C ARG A 430 -6.12 22.24 31.72
N VAL A 431 -7.32 21.67 31.84
CA VAL A 431 -8.26 21.53 30.74
C VAL A 431 -8.97 22.83 30.35
N HIS A 432 -9.06 23.82 31.24
CA HIS A 432 -9.77 25.09 30.98
C HIS A 432 -9.20 25.93 29.81
N ALA A 433 -7.97 25.65 29.37
CA ALA A 433 -7.33 26.32 28.24
C ALA A 433 -7.38 25.51 26.93
N LEU A 434 -8.08 24.37 26.91
CA LEU A 434 -8.10 23.46 25.76
C LEU A 434 -9.29 23.76 24.83
N PRO A 435 -9.17 23.46 23.52
CA PRO A 435 -10.26 23.61 22.57
C PRO A 435 -11.53 22.83 22.96
N GLU A 436 -12.70 23.41 22.70
CA GLU A 436 -14.01 22.75 22.89
C GLU A 436 -14.33 21.69 21.83
N ASN A 437 -13.40 21.40 20.91
CA ASN A 437 -13.58 20.43 19.85
C ASN A 437 -12.59 19.28 20.02
N ILE A 438 -13.09 18.05 20.22
CA ILE A 438 -12.29 16.85 20.47
C ILE A 438 -11.23 16.58 19.38
N PRO A 439 -11.57 16.56 18.07
CA PRO A 439 -10.58 16.55 16.99
C PRO A 439 -9.46 17.60 17.14
N MET A 440 -9.81 18.85 17.43
CA MET A 440 -8.84 19.93 17.56
C MET A 440 -7.98 19.80 18.83
N LEU A 441 -8.59 19.37 19.94
CA LEU A 441 -7.92 19.09 21.19
C LEU A 441 -6.89 17.98 21.02
N ILE A 442 -7.27 16.85 20.42
CA ILE A 442 -6.33 15.73 20.20
C ILE A 442 -5.24 16.12 19.22
N LYS A 443 -5.54 16.94 18.20
CA LYS A 443 -4.52 17.52 17.32
C LYS A 443 -3.52 18.36 18.10
N LEU A 444 -4.00 19.31 18.91
CA LEU A 444 -3.16 20.17 19.75
C LEU A 444 -2.27 19.34 20.68
N LEU A 445 -2.81 18.30 21.32
CA LEU A 445 -2.03 17.43 22.19
C LEU A 445 -0.97 16.63 21.43
N VAL A 446 -1.26 16.15 20.21
CA VAL A 446 -0.26 15.49 19.36
C VAL A 446 0.84 16.47 18.94
N ASP A 447 0.48 17.73 18.64
CA ASP A 447 1.43 18.75 18.18
C ASP A 447 2.31 19.29 19.33
N LYS A 448 1.82 19.26 20.58
CA LYS A 448 2.51 19.82 21.75
C LYS A 448 3.20 18.80 22.64
N LEU A 449 2.73 17.56 22.69
CA LEU A 449 3.31 16.52 23.54
C LEU A 449 4.36 15.71 22.80
N SER A 450 5.36 15.22 23.55
CA SER A 450 6.24 14.17 23.03
C SER A 450 5.43 12.91 22.71
N GLN A 451 5.96 12.04 21.86
CA GLN A 451 5.29 10.76 21.54
C GLN A 451 5.04 9.91 22.79
N ARG A 452 5.96 9.95 23.77
CA ARG A 452 5.84 9.25 25.05
C ARG A 452 4.74 9.86 25.93
N ASP A 453 4.66 11.18 25.97
CA ASP A 453 3.62 11.86 26.75
C ASP A 453 2.24 11.72 26.11
N PHE A 454 2.15 11.67 24.79
CA PHE A 454 0.91 11.32 24.09
C PHE A 454 0.46 9.88 24.40
N MET A 455 1.40 8.93 24.51
CA MET A 455 1.10 7.56 24.95
C MET A 455 0.55 7.55 26.39
N ARG A 456 1.21 8.25 27.32
CA ARG A 456 0.74 8.42 28.71
C ARG A 456 -0.65 9.05 28.74
N PHE A 457 -0.89 10.07 27.93
CA PHE A 457 -2.19 10.72 27.77
C PHE A 457 -3.26 9.71 27.34
N ALA A 458 -3.00 8.92 26.29
CA ALA A 458 -3.94 7.92 25.80
C ALA A 458 -4.26 6.84 26.84
N ASN A 459 -3.25 6.39 27.58
CA ASN A 459 -3.40 5.41 28.66
C ASN A 459 -4.21 5.97 29.82
N HIS A 460 -3.96 7.22 30.21
CA HIS A 460 -4.69 7.91 31.27
C HIS A 460 -6.15 8.14 30.92
N LEU A 461 -6.40 8.62 29.70
CA LEU A 461 -7.75 8.82 29.17
C LEU A 461 -8.56 7.50 29.20
N TRP A 462 -7.94 6.38 28.82
CA TRP A 462 -8.57 5.06 28.87
C TRP A 462 -8.83 4.58 30.31
N ALA A 463 -7.86 4.76 31.21
CA ALA A 463 -8.01 4.41 32.62
C ALA A 463 -9.16 5.20 33.27
N PHE A 464 -9.22 6.51 32.98
CA PHE A 464 -10.29 7.38 33.45
C PHE A 464 -11.65 6.95 32.89
N TRP A 465 -11.75 6.70 31.59
CA TRP A 465 -12.98 6.19 30.98
C TRP A 465 -13.49 4.90 31.66
N LYS A 466 -12.58 3.98 31.97
CA LYS A 466 -12.92 2.74 32.69
C LYS A 466 -13.42 3.00 34.11
N ALA A 467 -12.79 3.92 34.85
CA ALA A 467 -13.25 4.32 36.18
C ALA A 467 -14.63 4.99 36.12
N ARG A 468 -14.84 5.88 35.15
CA ARG A 468 -16.13 6.52 34.87
C ARG A 468 -17.23 5.50 34.62
N CYS A 469 -16.98 4.50 33.77
CA CYS A 469 -17.96 3.44 33.53
C CYS A 469 -18.30 2.66 34.80
N LYS A 470 -17.32 2.39 35.68
CA LYS A 470 -17.58 1.70 36.96
C LYS A 470 -18.43 2.56 37.90
N GLN A 471 -18.22 3.88 37.93
CA GLN A 471 -19.08 4.75 38.73
C GLN A 471 -20.52 4.76 38.23
N VAL A 472 -20.70 4.95 36.93
CA VAL A 472 -22.02 5.05 36.30
C VAL A 472 -22.81 3.74 36.38
N TYR A 473 -22.19 2.60 36.09
CA TYR A 473 -22.91 1.31 35.99
C TYR A 473 -22.82 0.43 37.23
N GLU A 474 -21.81 0.62 38.09
CA GLU A 474 -21.57 -0.21 39.29
C GLU A 474 -21.61 0.60 40.59
N GLY A 475 -21.85 1.92 40.54
CA GLY A 475 -21.87 2.80 41.73
C GLY A 475 -20.50 3.01 42.40
N LYS A 476 -19.39 2.59 41.78
CA LYS A 476 -18.05 2.68 42.37
C LYS A 476 -17.46 4.08 42.18
N HIS A 477 -17.29 4.83 43.27
CA HIS A 477 -16.69 6.17 43.22
C HIS A 477 -15.33 6.20 42.50
N ILE A 478 -15.14 7.20 41.63
CA ILE A 478 -13.85 7.47 41.01
C ILE A 478 -12.86 7.97 42.06
N ASN A 479 -11.72 7.28 42.17
CA ASN A 479 -10.58 7.73 42.94
C ASN A 479 -9.44 8.10 41.98
N GLY A 480 -9.04 9.37 41.94
CA GLY A 480 -7.99 9.87 41.05
C GLY A 480 -6.66 9.13 41.21
N ARG A 481 -6.28 8.71 42.43
CA ARG A 481 -5.07 7.92 42.67
C ARG A 481 -5.13 6.54 42.01
N GLN A 482 -6.30 5.89 42.04
CA GLN A 482 -6.51 4.60 41.37
C GLN A 482 -6.48 4.73 39.84
N VAL A 483 -7.02 5.82 39.31
CA VAL A 483 -6.95 6.13 37.87
C VAL A 483 -5.50 6.32 37.44
N ASN A 484 -4.72 7.11 38.17
CA ASN A 484 -3.29 7.31 37.94
C ASN A 484 -2.52 5.99 38.00
N PHE A 485 -2.76 5.18 39.03
CA PHE A 485 -2.12 3.87 39.16
C PHE A 485 -2.40 2.98 37.94
N LEU A 486 -3.67 2.86 37.52
CA LEU A 486 -4.05 2.07 36.34
C LEU A 486 -3.42 2.61 35.05
N ALA A 487 -3.37 3.94 34.86
CA ALA A 487 -2.74 4.57 33.71
C ALA A 487 -1.23 4.27 33.65
N ASN A 488 -0.55 4.33 34.79
CA ASN A 488 0.86 3.98 34.92
C ASN A 488 1.09 2.49 34.66
N SER A 489 0.21 1.61 35.14
CA SER A 489 0.29 0.17 34.83
C SER A 489 0.18 -0.10 33.33
N TYR A 490 -0.71 0.59 32.60
CA TYR A 490 -0.78 0.46 31.14
C TYR A 490 0.47 0.96 30.44
N THR A 491 1.07 2.03 30.93
CA THR A 491 2.34 2.58 30.41
C THR A 491 3.50 1.62 30.67
N PHE A 492 3.54 1.00 31.85
CA PHE A 492 4.54 -0.01 32.18
C PHE A 492 4.42 -1.27 31.32
N LEU A 493 3.19 -1.81 31.14
CA LEU A 493 2.95 -2.94 30.23
C LEU A 493 3.31 -2.63 28.78
N ALA A 494 3.07 -1.38 28.37
CA ALA A 494 3.42 -0.87 27.05
C ALA A 494 4.95 -0.82 26.88
N ASP A 495 5.69 -0.29 27.86
CA ASP A 495 7.16 -0.24 27.84
C ASP A 495 7.79 -1.65 27.85
N LEU A 496 7.24 -2.59 28.63
CA LEU A 496 7.65 -4.00 28.61
C LEU A 496 7.46 -4.65 27.23
N SER A 497 6.33 -4.40 26.56
CA SER A 497 6.07 -4.97 25.23
C SER A 497 7.09 -4.53 24.17
N ILE A 498 7.58 -3.29 24.26
CA ILE A 498 8.65 -2.79 23.38
C ILE A 498 9.94 -3.56 23.64
N HIS A 499 10.29 -3.77 24.91
CA HIS A 499 11.52 -4.44 25.27
C HIS A 499 11.53 -5.88 24.75
N PHE A 500 10.42 -6.61 24.89
CA PHE A 500 10.27 -7.94 24.33
C PHE A 500 10.29 -7.95 22.79
N ASP A 501 9.59 -7.03 22.12
CA ASP A 501 9.62 -6.95 20.64
C ASP A 501 11.03 -6.62 20.12
N GLN A 502 11.76 -5.74 20.80
CA GLN A 502 13.15 -5.39 20.47
C GLN A 502 14.12 -6.55 20.72
N GLU A 503 13.96 -7.30 21.82
CA GLU A 503 14.73 -8.51 22.10
C GLU A 503 14.44 -9.61 21.06
N PHE A 504 13.17 -9.80 20.70
CA PHE A 504 12.77 -10.79 19.69
C PHE A 504 13.29 -10.42 18.29
N HIS A 505 13.27 -9.13 17.95
CA HIS A 505 13.89 -8.64 16.72
C HIS A 505 15.43 -8.70 16.75
N ARG A 506 16.08 -8.48 17.89
CA ARG A 506 17.53 -8.69 18.08
C ARG A 506 17.91 -10.16 17.89
N LEU A 507 17.16 -11.08 18.49
CA LEU A 507 17.38 -12.52 18.35
C LEU A 507 17.13 -13.01 16.91
N GLY A 508 16.21 -12.38 16.17
CA GLY A 508 15.99 -12.62 14.75
C GLY A 508 16.97 -11.92 13.79
N GLN A 509 17.78 -10.97 14.28
CA GLN A 509 18.80 -10.24 13.50
C GLN A 509 20.23 -10.65 13.83
N GLN A 510 20.44 -11.60 14.77
CA GLN A 510 21.77 -12.01 15.21
C GLN A 510 22.58 -12.84 14.18
N ASP A 511 22.05 -13.09 12.97
CA ASP A 511 22.77 -13.83 11.92
C ASP A 511 23.38 -12.98 10.79
N CYS A 512 23.44 -11.65 10.90
CA CYS A 512 24.13 -10.85 9.88
C CYS A 512 24.82 -9.61 10.45
N ASN A 513 25.97 -9.82 11.11
CA ASN A 513 27.15 -8.95 11.00
C ASN A 513 28.26 -9.46 11.92
N ARG A 514 29.09 -10.38 11.43
CA ARG A 514 30.44 -10.58 11.97
C ARG A 514 31.43 -9.72 11.17
N GLY A 515 31.99 -8.73 11.86
CA GLY A 515 33.39 -8.30 11.75
C GLY A 515 33.93 -7.83 10.40
N ARG A 516 33.94 -6.51 10.18
CA ARG A 516 35.10 -5.84 9.57
C ARG A 516 35.40 -4.59 10.40
N SER A 517 36.61 -4.52 10.95
CA SER A 517 37.16 -3.30 11.55
C SER A 517 37.27 -2.23 10.47
N ILE A 518 36.91 -0.98 10.80
CA ILE A 518 37.19 0.16 9.92
C ILE A 518 38.71 0.18 9.70
N PRO A 519 39.22 0.31 8.47
CA PRO A 519 40.67 0.34 8.23
C PRO A 519 41.33 1.47 9.02
N GLU A 520 42.32 1.14 9.86
CA GLU A 520 43.17 2.13 10.52
C GLU A 520 44.25 2.59 9.53
N GLY A 521 44.04 3.79 8.96
CA GLY A 521 44.94 4.39 7.97
C GLY A 521 44.39 4.35 6.54
N GLY A 522 44.57 5.47 5.82
CA GLY A 522 44.12 5.66 4.44
C GLY A 522 43.19 6.86 4.26
N ASN A 523 42.75 7.08 3.02
CA ASN A 523 41.82 8.13 2.64
C ASN A 523 40.41 7.82 3.17
N ILE A 524 39.94 8.56 4.17
CA ILE A 524 38.60 8.37 4.75
C ILE A 524 37.69 9.52 4.33
N CYS A 525 36.51 9.18 3.83
CA CYS A 525 35.43 10.11 3.58
C CYS A 525 34.23 9.82 4.48
N ARG A 526 33.85 10.81 5.30
CA ARG A 526 32.59 10.77 6.07
C ARG A 526 31.56 11.58 5.32
N MET A 527 30.30 11.14 5.32
CA MET A 527 29.23 11.84 4.62
C MET A 527 27.89 11.71 5.36
N ASP A 528 27.03 12.71 5.21
CA ASP A 528 25.67 12.71 5.74
C ASP A 528 24.72 13.51 4.84
N GLY A 529 23.49 13.00 4.68
CA GLY A 529 22.39 13.66 4.00
C GLY A 529 21.36 14.23 4.97
N SER A 530 21.03 15.51 4.84
CA SER A 530 19.96 16.15 5.62
C SER A 530 18.70 16.34 4.79
N TYR A 531 17.54 16.01 5.37
CA TYR A 531 16.22 16.10 4.72
C TYR A 531 15.16 16.77 5.60
N SER A 532 14.31 17.61 5.01
CA SER A 532 13.12 18.21 5.65
C SER A 532 11.83 17.56 5.17
N ASP A 533 10.82 17.48 6.04
CA ASP A 533 9.46 17.06 5.65
C ASP A 533 8.80 17.98 4.61
N GLN A 534 9.38 19.17 4.36
CA GLN A 534 8.97 20.10 3.31
C GLN A 534 9.66 19.82 1.96
N GLY A 535 10.54 18.81 1.90
CA GLY A 535 11.24 18.39 0.68
C GLY A 535 12.60 19.04 0.47
N CYS A 536 13.09 19.88 1.38
CA CYS A 536 14.41 20.51 1.27
C CYS A 536 15.52 19.52 1.69
N SER A 537 16.66 19.56 1.00
CA SER A 537 17.82 18.74 1.32
C SER A 537 19.11 19.54 1.46
N GLY A 538 20.04 19.02 2.25
CA GLY A 538 21.44 19.42 2.29
C GLY A 538 22.32 18.19 2.32
N TRP A 539 23.58 18.34 1.94
CA TRP A 539 24.59 17.29 2.07
C TRP A 539 25.81 17.85 2.78
N ALA A 540 26.56 16.97 3.42
CA ALA A 540 27.89 17.26 3.93
C ALA A 540 28.81 16.07 3.73
N TYR A 541 30.09 16.35 3.54
CA TYR A 541 31.14 15.34 3.60
C TYR A 541 32.42 15.92 4.19
N SER A 542 33.26 15.04 4.74
CA SER A 542 34.62 15.37 5.14
C SER A 542 35.63 14.44 4.48
N LEU A 543 36.78 14.99 4.12
CA LEU A 543 37.91 14.26 3.56
C LEU A 543 39.08 14.34 4.54
N SER A 544 39.57 13.19 4.98
CA SER A 544 40.79 13.08 5.78
C SER A 544 42.00 12.97 4.83
N LEU A 545 42.82 14.02 4.79
CA LEU A 545 44.04 14.15 3.98
C LEU A 545 45.26 14.27 4.89
N GLY A 546 45.83 13.13 5.30
CA GLY A 546 46.90 13.12 6.30
C GLY A 546 46.43 13.74 7.62
N ASP A 547 47.13 14.78 8.08
CA ASP A 547 46.80 15.52 9.32
C ASP A 547 45.75 16.63 9.13
N HIS A 548 45.11 16.71 7.96
CA HIS A 548 44.10 17.72 7.67
C HIS A 548 42.74 17.10 7.43
N LEU A 549 41.72 17.67 8.08
CA LEU A 549 40.32 17.37 7.82
C LEU A 549 39.70 18.54 7.04
N LEU A 550 39.29 18.28 5.81
CA LEU A 550 38.52 19.23 5.00
C LEU A 550 37.04 18.87 5.08
N GLN A 551 36.20 19.82 5.46
CA GLN A 551 34.76 19.62 5.57
C GLN A 551 34.02 20.54 4.61
N PHE A 552 33.03 19.96 3.93
CA PHE A 552 32.20 20.66 2.96
C PHE A 552 30.73 20.35 3.24
N GLY A 553 29.88 21.35 3.09
CA GLY A 553 28.44 21.16 3.10
C GLY A 553 27.73 22.23 2.29
N ALA A 554 26.62 21.85 1.67
CA ALA A 554 25.82 22.76 0.87
C ALA A 554 24.33 22.40 0.88
N PHE A 555 23.53 23.41 0.56
CA PHE A 555 22.12 23.22 0.22
C PHE A 555 22.00 22.48 -1.10
N ALA A 556 21.21 21.40 -1.09
CA ALA A 556 21.05 20.49 -2.22
C ALA A 556 19.72 20.68 -2.97
N GLY A 557 18.99 21.77 -2.70
CA GLY A 557 17.69 22.00 -3.29
C GLY A 557 16.61 21.10 -2.69
N THR A 558 15.85 20.42 -3.54
CA THR A 558 14.74 19.55 -3.12
C THR A 558 15.06 18.07 -3.32
N ALA A 559 14.85 17.27 -2.27
CA ALA A 559 14.93 15.82 -2.30
C ALA A 559 13.54 15.18 -2.17
N SER A 560 13.40 13.98 -2.73
CA SER A 560 12.14 13.24 -2.74
C SER A 560 11.92 12.36 -1.49
N SER A 561 12.99 12.10 -0.73
CA SER A 561 13.01 11.30 0.50
C SER A 561 14.30 11.52 1.31
N PRO A 562 14.36 11.09 2.59
CA PRO A 562 15.62 11.07 3.34
C PRO A 562 16.73 10.29 2.63
N LEU A 563 16.40 9.13 2.05
CA LEU A 563 17.35 8.32 1.29
C LEU A 563 17.93 9.08 0.09
N HIS A 564 17.15 9.94 -0.55
CA HIS A 564 17.64 10.78 -1.65
C HIS A 564 18.70 11.77 -1.16
N ALA A 565 18.53 12.38 0.02
CA ALA A 565 19.54 13.26 0.58
C ALA A 565 20.86 12.51 0.83
N GLU A 566 20.79 11.28 1.35
CA GLU A 566 21.97 10.42 1.57
C GLU A 566 22.67 10.03 0.26
N VAL A 567 21.88 9.67 -0.76
CA VAL A 567 22.41 9.34 -2.09
C VAL A 567 23.13 10.54 -2.72
N ASN A 568 22.56 11.75 -2.57
CA ASN A 568 23.20 12.97 -3.04
C ASN A 568 24.49 13.29 -2.28
N ALA A 569 24.52 13.07 -0.96
CA ALA A 569 25.74 13.21 -0.17
C ALA A 569 26.84 12.26 -0.67
N MET A 570 26.50 11.00 -0.94
CA MET A 570 27.43 10.01 -1.50
C MET A 570 27.93 10.36 -2.90
N LEU A 571 27.03 10.85 -3.77
CA LEU A 571 27.40 11.23 -5.13
C LEU A 571 28.42 12.37 -5.14
N VAL A 572 28.20 13.38 -4.30
CA VAL A 572 29.10 14.53 -4.18
C VAL A 572 30.43 14.10 -3.54
N SER A 573 30.40 13.27 -2.50
CA SER A 573 31.63 12.79 -1.85
C SER A 573 32.48 11.91 -2.77
N LEU A 574 31.87 11.06 -3.60
CA LEU A 574 32.57 10.26 -4.61
C LEU A 574 33.28 11.14 -5.63
N ARG A 575 32.59 12.17 -6.15
CA ARG A 575 33.18 13.11 -7.10
C ARG A 575 34.32 13.92 -6.47
N ALA A 576 34.16 14.34 -5.21
CA ALA A 576 35.21 15.04 -4.48
C ALA A 576 36.46 14.16 -4.30
N ALA A 577 36.29 12.90 -3.90
CA ALA A 577 37.40 11.94 -3.81
C ALA A 577 38.14 11.76 -5.15
N MET A 578 37.40 11.69 -6.27
CA MET A 578 37.99 11.60 -7.60
C MET A 578 38.75 12.87 -8.00
N MET A 579 38.22 14.05 -7.70
CA MET A 579 38.88 15.33 -7.99
C MET A 579 40.19 15.51 -7.21
N VAL A 580 40.24 14.99 -5.97
CA VAL A 580 41.46 14.99 -5.14
C VAL A 580 42.45 13.90 -5.59
N GLY A 581 42.07 13.03 -6.53
CA GLY A 581 42.94 12.02 -7.11
C GLY A 581 43.05 10.73 -6.28
N TRP A 582 42.07 10.43 -5.43
CA TRP A 582 42.07 9.22 -4.61
C TRP A 582 41.87 7.96 -5.46
N SER A 583 42.86 7.07 -5.47
CA SER A 583 42.79 5.75 -6.11
C SER A 583 42.14 4.68 -5.22
N SER A 584 42.17 4.89 -3.90
CA SER A 584 41.48 4.08 -2.88
C SER A 584 40.93 4.99 -1.78
N ALA A 585 39.74 4.66 -1.27
CA ALA A 585 39.02 5.45 -0.27
C ALA A 585 38.00 4.64 0.53
N CYS A 586 37.79 5.01 1.80
CA CYS A 586 36.81 4.43 2.70
C CYS A 586 35.67 5.42 2.97
N PHE A 587 34.45 5.11 2.52
CA PHE A 587 33.25 5.93 2.68
C PHE A 587 32.43 5.46 3.89
N LEU A 588 32.10 6.38 4.80
CA LEU A 588 31.33 6.11 6.01
C LEU A 588 29.96 6.79 5.95
N SER A 589 28.87 6.03 6.15
CA SER A 589 27.48 6.53 6.21
C SER A 589 26.69 5.86 7.35
N ASP A 590 25.74 6.58 7.93
CA ASP A 590 24.76 6.03 8.87
C ASP A 590 23.52 5.43 8.18
N CYS A 591 23.43 5.54 6.85
CA CYS A 591 22.31 5.05 6.06
C CYS A 591 22.51 3.58 5.67
N GLN A 592 21.96 2.67 6.49
CA GLN A 592 22.08 1.22 6.27
C GLN A 592 21.56 0.76 4.91
N LEU A 593 20.50 1.40 4.39
CA LEU A 593 19.92 1.05 3.09
C LEU A 593 20.88 1.38 1.94
N LEU A 594 21.51 2.55 1.98
CA LEU A 594 22.49 2.99 0.97
C LEU A 594 23.70 2.06 0.95
N VAL A 595 24.28 1.78 2.12
CA VAL A 595 25.45 0.89 2.24
C VAL A 595 25.15 -0.52 1.75
N LYS A 596 23.98 -1.08 2.08
CA LYS A 596 23.57 -2.41 1.60
C LYS A 596 23.48 -2.47 0.07
N VAL A 597 23.00 -1.41 -0.57
CA VAL A 597 22.88 -1.37 -2.03
C VAL A 597 24.24 -1.22 -2.71
N ILE A 598 25.08 -0.30 -2.22
CA ILE A 598 26.43 -0.07 -2.75
C ILE A 598 27.25 -1.37 -2.70
N ASN A 599 27.16 -2.09 -1.59
CA ASN A 599 27.86 -3.36 -1.39
C ASN A 599 27.19 -4.57 -2.06
N GLY A 600 26.14 -4.37 -2.87
CA GLY A 600 25.45 -5.44 -3.60
C GLY A 600 24.63 -6.40 -2.73
N LEU A 601 24.39 -6.06 -1.46
CA LEU A 601 23.58 -6.84 -0.51
C LEU A 601 22.07 -6.58 -0.65
N LEU A 602 21.68 -5.52 -1.37
CA LEU A 602 20.29 -5.17 -1.66
C LEU A 602 20.16 -4.71 -3.11
N LEU A 603 19.15 -5.21 -3.81
CA LEU A 603 18.85 -4.82 -5.19
C LEU A 603 18.33 -3.36 -5.23
N PRO A 604 18.92 -2.46 -6.05
CA PRO A 604 18.48 -1.08 -6.19
C PRO A 604 16.98 -0.93 -6.52
N GLU A 605 16.41 -1.90 -7.25
CA GLU A 605 15.01 -1.93 -7.70
C GLU A 605 14.01 -2.07 -6.55
N SER A 606 14.48 -2.44 -5.36
CA SER A 606 13.66 -2.53 -4.16
C SER A 606 13.44 -1.19 -3.46
N LEU A 607 14.14 -0.13 -3.89
CA LEU A 607 14.09 1.21 -3.30
C LEU A 607 13.17 2.18 -4.06
N ASP A 608 13.07 3.40 -3.53
CA ASP A 608 12.24 4.47 -4.08
C ASP A 608 12.68 4.84 -5.51
N TRP A 609 11.76 4.70 -6.49
CA TRP A 609 12.07 4.96 -7.89
C TRP A 609 12.52 6.41 -8.15
N ARG A 610 12.15 7.34 -7.28
CA ARG A 610 12.50 8.77 -7.37
C ARG A 610 13.96 9.07 -7.03
N VAL A 611 14.69 8.08 -6.51
CA VAL A 611 16.12 8.17 -6.15
C VAL A 611 16.96 7.24 -7.04
N TYR A 612 16.29 6.43 -7.86
CA TYR A 612 16.90 5.34 -8.60
C TYR A 612 17.96 5.82 -9.59
N SER A 613 17.75 6.98 -10.23
CA SER A 613 18.73 7.56 -11.16
C SER A 613 20.03 7.91 -10.46
N ASP A 614 19.95 8.73 -9.42
CA ASP A 614 21.13 9.21 -8.67
C ASP A 614 21.86 8.04 -7.97
N LEU A 615 21.09 7.05 -7.48
CA LEU A 615 21.64 5.86 -6.86
C LEU A 615 22.43 4.99 -7.85
N LEU A 616 21.99 4.92 -9.11
CA LEU A 616 22.73 4.18 -10.14
C LEU A 616 23.99 4.92 -10.58
N ASP A 617 23.98 6.25 -10.62
CA ASP A 617 25.17 7.06 -10.87
C ASP A 617 26.21 6.83 -9.76
N VAL A 618 25.76 6.81 -8.50
CA VAL A 618 26.60 6.44 -7.34
C VAL A 618 27.19 5.04 -7.51
N ILE A 619 26.38 4.03 -7.86
CA ILE A 619 26.86 2.66 -8.04
C ILE A 619 27.85 2.56 -9.20
N ALA A 620 27.60 3.26 -10.31
CA ALA A 620 28.48 3.26 -11.47
C ALA A 620 29.86 3.84 -11.12
N ILE A 621 29.89 5.02 -10.48
CA ILE A 621 31.14 5.67 -10.06
C ILE A 621 31.87 4.83 -9.01
N TYR A 622 31.15 4.26 -8.05
CA TYR A 622 31.74 3.42 -7.01
C TYR A 622 32.36 2.14 -7.59
N LYS A 623 31.71 1.49 -8.56
CA LYS A 623 32.20 0.26 -9.19
C LYS A 623 33.36 0.47 -10.17
N GLU A 624 33.54 1.67 -10.69
CA GLU A 624 34.67 2.00 -11.56
C GLU A 624 36.02 1.97 -10.81
N LYS A 625 36.01 2.10 -9.48
CA LYS A 625 37.21 2.14 -8.64
C LYS A 625 37.28 0.91 -7.72
N GLU A 626 38.13 -0.05 -8.07
CA GLU A 626 38.33 -1.28 -7.27
C GLU A 626 38.84 -0.99 -5.84
N GLY A 627 39.44 0.17 -5.60
CA GLY A 627 39.95 0.60 -4.29
C GLY A 627 38.95 1.28 -3.36
N PHE A 628 37.68 1.43 -3.74
CA PHE A 628 36.66 2.10 -2.91
C PHE A 628 35.90 1.10 -2.03
N THR A 629 35.71 1.45 -0.76
CA THR A 629 34.95 0.65 0.21
C THR A 629 33.93 1.52 0.93
N CYS A 630 32.77 0.96 1.30
CA CYS A 630 31.70 1.68 1.98
C CYS A 630 31.20 0.92 3.22
N TYR A 631 31.19 1.59 4.38
CA TYR A 631 30.80 1.02 5.67
C TYR A 631 29.64 1.77 6.31
N HIS A 632 28.80 1.00 6.99
CA HIS A 632 27.76 1.53 7.84
C HIS A 632 28.32 1.82 9.24
N VAL A 633 28.18 3.05 9.71
CA VAL A 633 28.63 3.50 11.03
C VAL A 633 27.48 4.10 11.84
N PRO A 634 27.49 4.03 13.19
CA PRO A 634 26.54 4.76 14.02
C PRO A 634 26.64 6.27 13.78
N ARG A 635 25.50 6.96 13.83
CA ARG A 635 25.40 8.42 13.65
C ARG A 635 26.30 9.22 14.59
N ASP A 636 26.60 8.71 15.78
CA ASP A 636 27.48 9.37 16.75
C ASP A 636 28.90 9.63 16.19
N LEU A 637 29.35 8.81 15.22
CA LEU A 637 30.64 8.99 14.53
C LEU A 637 30.60 9.99 13.35
N LEU A 638 29.41 10.48 12.99
CA LEU A 638 29.16 11.41 11.87
C LEU A 638 28.48 12.71 12.36
N LEU A 639 28.56 13.03 13.65
CA LEU A 639 27.88 14.20 14.23
C LEU A 639 28.25 15.51 13.54
N GLN A 640 29.52 15.66 13.12
CA GLN A 640 29.97 16.89 12.46
C GLN A 640 29.33 17.05 11.08
N GLU A 641 29.35 16.00 10.25
CA GLU A 641 28.71 15.99 8.94
C GLU A 641 27.20 16.16 9.07
N HIS A 642 26.60 15.53 10.07
CA HIS A 642 25.17 15.66 10.35
C HIS A 642 24.76 17.09 10.71
N HIS A 643 25.52 17.76 11.58
CA HIS A 643 25.28 19.16 11.91
C HIS A 643 25.53 20.07 10.71
N LEU A 644 26.56 19.82 9.93
CA LEU A 644 26.91 20.61 8.75
C LEU A 644 25.84 20.51 7.65
N ALA A 645 25.36 19.30 7.35
CA ALA A 645 24.29 19.06 6.38
C ALA A 645 22.97 19.73 6.81
N ASN A 646 22.64 19.63 8.11
CA ASN A 646 21.47 20.32 8.67
C ASN A 646 21.59 21.83 8.61
N TYR A 647 22.76 22.38 8.96
CA TYR A 647 23.03 23.80 8.96
C TYR A 647 22.93 24.39 7.54
N ALA A 648 23.58 23.73 6.56
CA ALA A 648 23.53 24.13 5.16
C ALA A 648 22.11 24.07 4.58
N ARG A 649 21.32 23.04 4.96
CA ARG A 649 19.92 22.93 4.58
C ARG A 649 19.04 24.03 5.18
N MET A 650 19.22 24.35 6.46
CA MET A 650 18.37 25.32 7.16
C MET A 650 18.61 26.77 6.70
N HIS A 651 19.82 27.09 6.26
CA HIS A 651 20.24 28.46 5.93
C HIS A 651 20.45 28.67 4.41
N ASN A 652 20.07 27.71 3.55
CA ASN A 652 20.22 27.77 2.09
C ASN A 652 21.64 28.14 1.64
N ILE A 653 22.66 27.58 2.28
CA ILE A 653 24.05 27.98 2.05
C ILE A 653 24.57 27.34 0.75
N SER A 654 25.15 28.16 -0.14
CA SER A 654 25.71 27.70 -1.42
C SER A 654 26.91 26.77 -1.24
N THR A 655 27.80 27.06 -0.28
CA THR A 655 28.93 26.23 0.14
C THR A 655 29.45 26.67 1.52
N VAL A 656 29.75 25.73 2.41
CA VAL A 656 30.50 25.96 3.67
C VAL A 656 31.80 25.15 3.58
N GLN A 657 32.95 25.78 3.82
CA GLN A 657 34.27 25.13 3.86
C GLN A 657 34.94 25.40 5.20
N HIS A 658 35.34 24.34 5.91
CA HIS A 658 36.15 24.42 7.12
C HIS A 658 37.42 23.57 6.98
N SER A 659 38.56 24.10 7.40
CA SER A 659 39.83 23.38 7.49
C SER A 659 40.37 23.44 8.92
N TYR A 660 40.62 22.28 9.52
CA TYR A 660 41.21 22.14 10.85
C TYR A 660 42.44 21.20 10.80
N PRO A 661 43.46 21.40 11.65
CA PRO A 661 44.44 20.35 11.96
C PRO A 661 43.74 19.21 12.73
N SER A 662 44.06 17.96 12.40
CA SER A 662 43.52 16.78 13.08
C SER A 662 43.97 16.76 14.54
N PHE A 663 43.02 16.69 15.48
CA PHE A 663 43.34 16.32 16.87
C PHE A 663 43.08 14.82 17.03
N PRO A 664 43.97 14.08 17.71
CA PRO A 664 43.73 12.68 18.01
C PRO A 664 42.53 12.52 18.95
N PRO A 665 41.79 11.40 18.88
CA PRO A 665 40.62 11.17 19.73
C PRO A 665 41.02 11.04 21.21
N ILE A 666 40.25 11.68 22.10
CA ILE A 666 40.26 11.42 23.56
C ILE A 666 39.25 10.31 23.86
#